data_AF-A0A175JWK9-F1
#
_entry.id   AF-A0A175JWK9-F1
#
_cell.length_a   1.000
_cell.length_b   1.000
_cell.length_c   1.000
_cell.angle_alpha   90.00
_cell.angle_beta   90.00
_cell.angle_gamma   90.00
#
_symmetry.space_group_name_H-M   'P 1'
#
loop_
_entity.id
_entity.type
_entity.pdbx_description
1 polymer ?
#
loop_
_entity_poly.entity_id
_entity_poly.type
_entity_poly.pdbx_seq_one_letter_code
_entity_poly.pdbx_strand_id
1 'polypeptide(L)'
;MTIEEIEKELSYYKSYHEITNESFKMICPNEISYKNFAIKYYCKNQFKYNIKIGKICQLNEEKYYNKLMEYSLQKMMPYPYHLIDIGFFNSINHSDKLNPPKYYAQLIKKLLNEGLPFDRLPAFTARDVFRFLGVSRNQFTEIANRYKSEKRKLLSRKFPLNFEVKQPNCQPWWIIRTYSNNNEGKLTTTEKSIKECLDKEIYLSNVFIIIPVEEKDSFIPIIHDNIIITRTTKMEYIYYRILLLIDDRLTIKDLMSILIDPNDPLILQKKEEIIKAISYLVRLNRLNKVEIRDIQCNGIIPTPRINQQTKKRVCFIVDEAIVSTLMTGITKTDDIKRIVVHLFETGRLTNDQVYALICLIELLKTQPCAKDSRAHYKKFFNVANSLVNIIKSLQQLICNEEVFGLCDGIEIIKMECLKYLTEKEKENYRMKYTSALIGSNSKIISCQHTPFCPQLIPHSVFSSYLFTIFLNYSYNSGISTLILPKGSFLQSLPNQFHQFNFILSTTFTHRQDIVSTSNALLFLNETLKSQPIIIHGLQFNKPHYENIIFPIEFSQSPLKKHPIIQKLSSDLTLSKFVGKIVLINTTENDFDLNKFDNWEFFDIVFGIPMDCYDENQQCVNALPSLLIENSKEEMWETSSDIVQVFFQFLSKNGFDYNSLNNQYILKEDILLYPSQPILFEKKNIN
;
A
#
# COMPACT_ATOMS: atom_id res chain seq x y z
N MET A 1 -20.99 -23.17 2.52
CA MET A 1 -19.77 -23.40 1.74
C MET A 1 -19.58 -22.28 0.73
N THR A 2 -18.44 -21.59 0.76
CA THR A 2 -18.08 -20.53 -0.21
C THR A 2 -17.34 -21.11 -1.42
N ILE A 3 -17.23 -20.33 -2.51
CA ILE A 3 -16.38 -20.66 -3.69
C ILE A 3 -14.95 -21.03 -3.28
N GLU A 4 -14.46 -20.49 -2.17
CA GLU A 4 -13.09 -20.67 -1.67
C GLU A 4 -12.84 -22.10 -1.17
N GLU A 5 -13.85 -22.77 -0.62
CA GLU A 5 -13.74 -24.16 -0.20
C GLU A 5 -13.56 -25.10 -1.41
N ILE A 6 -14.24 -24.83 -2.53
CA ILE A 6 -14.06 -25.56 -3.79
C ILE A 6 -12.66 -25.33 -4.36
N GLU A 7 -12.21 -24.07 -4.39
CA GLU A 7 -10.86 -23.71 -4.82
C GLU A 7 -9.79 -24.41 -3.94
N LYS A 8 -10.05 -24.57 -2.64
CA LYS A 8 -9.19 -25.28 -1.70
C LYS A 8 -9.11 -26.78 -2.03
N GLU A 9 -10.22 -27.46 -2.30
CA GLU A 9 -10.18 -28.87 -2.70
C GLU A 9 -9.44 -29.09 -4.03
N LEU A 10 -9.63 -28.18 -5.00
CA LEU A 10 -8.91 -28.21 -6.27
C LEU A 10 -7.41 -27.97 -6.12
N SER A 11 -7.00 -27.12 -5.18
CA SER A 11 -5.57 -26.91 -4.90
C SER A 11 -4.84 -28.18 -4.45
N TYR A 12 -5.56 -29.10 -3.80
CA TYR A 12 -5.08 -30.44 -3.41
C TYR A 12 -5.19 -31.49 -4.52
N TYR A 13 -5.65 -31.10 -5.71
CA TYR A 13 -5.92 -32.00 -6.83
C TYR A 13 -6.93 -33.10 -6.51
N LYS A 14 -7.92 -32.84 -5.65
CA LYS A 14 -8.96 -33.82 -5.39
C LYS A 14 -9.86 -34.03 -6.60
N SER A 15 -10.23 -35.28 -6.85
CA SER A 15 -11.22 -35.61 -7.88
C SER A 15 -12.65 -35.31 -7.41
N TYR A 16 -13.61 -35.28 -8.33
CA TYR A 16 -15.02 -35.02 -7.98
C TYR A 16 -15.55 -36.03 -6.94
N HIS A 17 -15.12 -37.29 -7.02
CA HIS A 17 -15.58 -38.36 -6.14
C HIS A 17 -14.92 -38.36 -4.76
N GLU A 18 -13.75 -37.73 -4.62
CA GLU A 18 -13.05 -37.60 -3.34
C GLU A 18 -13.66 -36.53 -2.43
N ILE A 19 -14.56 -35.71 -2.97
CA ILE A 19 -15.19 -34.61 -2.24
C ILE A 19 -16.54 -35.09 -1.70
N THR A 20 -16.58 -35.33 -0.39
CA THR A 20 -17.75 -35.89 0.32
C THR A 20 -18.77 -34.85 0.79
N ASN A 21 -18.47 -33.56 0.66
CA ASN A 21 -19.32 -32.51 1.22
C ASN A 21 -20.60 -32.31 0.40
N GLU A 22 -21.77 -32.42 1.02
CA GLU A 22 -23.06 -32.28 0.32
C GLU A 22 -23.30 -30.87 -0.24
N SER A 23 -22.83 -29.84 0.46
CA SER A 23 -22.97 -28.46 0.00
C SER A 23 -22.09 -28.13 -1.21
N PHE A 24 -21.00 -28.88 -1.43
CA PHE A 24 -20.23 -28.83 -2.67
C PHE A 24 -21.04 -29.34 -3.87
N LYS A 25 -21.81 -30.42 -3.69
CA LYS A 25 -22.66 -30.99 -4.75
C LYS A 25 -23.82 -30.07 -5.14
N MET A 26 -24.21 -29.10 -4.30
CA MET A 26 -25.14 -28.05 -4.73
C MET A 26 -24.50 -27.05 -5.71
N ILE A 27 -23.21 -26.73 -5.56
CA ILE A 27 -22.50 -25.75 -6.42
C ILE A 27 -21.98 -26.42 -7.70
N CYS A 28 -21.47 -27.64 -7.59
CA CYS A 28 -21.03 -28.48 -8.70
C CYS A 28 -21.85 -29.79 -8.71
N PRO A 29 -23.06 -29.80 -9.30
CA PRO A 29 -23.98 -30.93 -9.24
C PRO A 29 -23.52 -32.17 -9.99
N ASN A 30 -22.53 -32.06 -10.88
CA ASN A 30 -21.99 -33.18 -11.64
C ASN A 30 -20.52 -32.99 -12.00
N GLU A 31 -19.87 -34.06 -12.45
CA GLU A 31 -18.47 -34.03 -12.90
C GLU A 31 -18.20 -33.01 -14.00
N ILE A 32 -19.15 -32.76 -14.90
CA ILE A 32 -18.99 -31.80 -16.01
C ILE A 32 -18.87 -30.38 -15.45
N SER A 33 -19.75 -30.01 -14.51
CA SER A 33 -19.71 -28.72 -13.83
C SER A 33 -18.41 -28.55 -13.04
N TYR A 34 -17.97 -29.60 -12.35
CA TYR A 34 -16.70 -29.61 -11.62
C TYR A 34 -15.50 -29.46 -12.56
N LYS A 35 -15.44 -30.21 -13.66
CA LYS A 35 -14.41 -30.11 -14.69
C LYS A 35 -14.33 -28.69 -15.26
N ASN A 36 -15.47 -28.09 -15.60
CA ASN A 36 -15.51 -26.72 -16.13
C ASN A 36 -15.03 -25.70 -15.09
N PHE A 37 -15.39 -25.90 -13.82
CA PHE A 37 -14.91 -25.08 -12.71
C PHE A 37 -13.39 -25.26 -12.51
N ALA A 38 -12.89 -26.49 -12.52
CA ALA A 38 -11.49 -26.84 -12.39
C ALA A 38 -10.64 -26.21 -13.51
N ILE A 39 -11.09 -26.30 -14.77
CA ILE A 39 -10.40 -25.65 -15.89
C ILE A 39 -10.31 -24.14 -15.66
N LYS A 40 -11.42 -23.49 -15.27
CA LYS A 40 -11.42 -22.05 -14.97
C LYS A 40 -10.46 -21.72 -13.82
N TYR A 41 -10.45 -22.52 -12.77
CA TYR A 41 -9.58 -22.35 -11.60
C TYR A 41 -8.09 -22.47 -11.98
N TYR A 42 -7.69 -23.56 -12.63
CA TYR A 42 -6.28 -23.77 -13.00
C TYR A 42 -5.80 -22.75 -14.04
N CYS A 43 -6.63 -22.37 -15.01
CA CYS A 43 -6.30 -21.31 -15.98
C CYS A 43 -6.20 -19.93 -15.32
N LYS A 44 -7.13 -19.58 -14.41
CA LYS A 44 -7.12 -18.33 -13.64
C LYS A 44 -5.83 -18.15 -12.85
N ASN A 45 -5.29 -19.24 -12.30
CA ASN A 45 -4.04 -19.22 -11.54
C ASN A 45 -2.80 -19.62 -12.38
N GLN A 46 -2.96 -19.83 -13.68
CA GLN A 46 -1.88 -20.20 -14.62
C GLN A 46 -1.04 -21.40 -14.17
N PHE A 47 -1.68 -22.48 -13.67
CA PHE A 47 -0.96 -23.66 -13.18
C PHE A 47 -0.22 -24.38 -14.31
N LYS A 48 0.99 -24.88 -14.01
CA LYS A 48 1.73 -25.78 -14.90
C LYS A 48 0.98 -27.10 -15.03
N TYR A 49 0.90 -27.64 -16.25
CA TYR A 49 0.29 -28.95 -16.47
C TYR A 49 0.99 -30.03 -15.66
N ASN A 50 0.20 -30.90 -15.07
CA ASN A 50 0.67 -32.17 -14.52
C ASN A 50 -0.39 -33.24 -14.78
N ILE A 51 -0.02 -34.51 -14.60
CA ILE A 51 -0.90 -35.65 -14.90
C ILE A 51 -2.20 -35.58 -14.08
N LYS A 52 -2.18 -35.06 -12.85
CA LYS A 52 -3.37 -34.92 -12.00
C LYS A 52 -4.35 -33.87 -12.56
N ILE A 53 -3.85 -32.70 -12.95
CA ILE A 53 -4.63 -31.66 -13.65
C ILE A 53 -5.20 -32.23 -14.96
N GLY A 54 -4.39 -32.96 -15.73
CA GLY A 54 -4.82 -33.61 -16.96
C GLY A 54 -6.00 -34.56 -16.76
N LYS A 55 -5.98 -35.36 -15.67
CA LYS A 55 -7.09 -36.25 -15.29
C LYS A 55 -8.35 -35.47 -14.88
N ILE A 56 -8.22 -34.48 -13.99
CA ILE A 56 -9.36 -33.68 -13.50
C ILE A 56 -10.01 -32.89 -14.64
N CYS A 57 -9.19 -32.23 -15.46
CA CYS A 57 -9.67 -31.45 -16.59
C CYS A 57 -10.04 -32.30 -17.81
N GLN A 58 -9.63 -33.57 -17.84
CA GLN A 58 -9.72 -34.46 -19.00
C GLN A 58 -9.12 -33.81 -20.26
N LEU A 59 -7.91 -33.25 -20.12
CA LEU A 59 -7.16 -32.59 -21.19
C LEU A 59 -5.76 -33.17 -21.25
N ASN A 60 -5.25 -33.37 -22.47
CA ASN A 60 -3.82 -33.52 -22.67
C ASN A 60 -3.13 -32.16 -22.45
N GLU A 61 -1.80 -32.19 -22.33
CA GLU A 61 -1.01 -31.00 -22.05
C GLU A 61 -1.24 -29.87 -23.07
N GLU A 62 -1.29 -30.20 -24.37
CA GLU A 62 -1.56 -29.24 -25.45
C GLU A 62 -2.91 -28.52 -25.31
N LYS A 63 -4.01 -29.29 -25.18
CA LYS A 63 -5.35 -28.70 -25.06
C LYS A 63 -5.51 -27.89 -23.79
N TYR A 64 -4.83 -28.28 -22.71
CA TYR A 64 -4.82 -27.51 -21.48
C TYR A 64 -4.19 -26.13 -21.68
N TYR A 65 -2.99 -26.06 -22.28
CA TYR A 65 -2.34 -24.77 -22.51
C TYR A 65 -3.06 -23.90 -23.54
N ASN A 66 -3.68 -24.48 -24.57
CA ASN A 66 -4.54 -23.74 -25.49
C ASN A 66 -5.71 -23.07 -24.74
N LYS A 67 -6.41 -23.81 -23.88
CA LYS A 67 -7.46 -23.24 -23.02
C LYS A 67 -6.94 -22.18 -22.05
N LEU A 68 -5.74 -22.35 -21.52
CA LEU A 68 -5.11 -21.36 -20.63
C LEU A 68 -4.85 -20.05 -21.37
N MET A 69 -4.35 -20.10 -22.60
CA MET A 69 -4.10 -18.92 -23.43
C MET A 69 -5.41 -18.23 -23.85
N GLU A 70 -6.42 -18.99 -24.27
CA GLU A 70 -7.76 -18.47 -24.56
C GLU A 70 -8.37 -17.76 -23.34
N TYR A 71 -8.31 -18.41 -22.17
CA TYR A 71 -8.79 -17.83 -20.92
C TYR A 71 -8.04 -16.54 -20.57
N SER A 72 -6.71 -16.54 -20.73
CA SER A 72 -5.85 -15.38 -20.44
C SER A 72 -6.20 -14.19 -21.34
N LEU A 73 -6.40 -14.41 -22.65
CA LEU A 73 -6.88 -13.38 -23.59
C LEU A 73 -8.30 -12.91 -23.25
N GLN A 74 -9.18 -13.84 -22.86
CA GLN A 74 -10.56 -13.52 -22.48
C GLN A 74 -10.58 -12.59 -21.27
N LYS A 75 -9.76 -12.88 -20.26
CA LYS A 75 -9.67 -12.15 -18.98
C LYS A 75 -8.61 -11.04 -18.95
N MET A 76 -7.92 -10.79 -20.07
CA MET A 76 -6.87 -9.76 -20.21
C MET A 76 -5.71 -9.95 -19.21
N MET A 77 -5.38 -11.19 -18.89
CA MET A 77 -4.32 -11.54 -17.94
C MET A 77 -2.93 -11.21 -18.50
N PRO A 78 -1.91 -11.05 -17.65
CA PRO A 78 -0.53 -10.98 -18.11
C PRO A 78 -0.14 -12.31 -18.78
N TYR A 79 0.79 -12.24 -19.72
CA TYR A 79 1.30 -13.41 -20.41
C TYR A 79 1.98 -14.38 -19.42
N PRO A 80 1.76 -15.71 -19.50
CA PRO A 80 2.27 -16.68 -18.53
C PRO A 80 3.76 -17.00 -18.76
N TYR A 81 4.65 -16.06 -18.43
CA TYR A 81 6.10 -16.19 -18.69
C TYR A 81 6.75 -17.42 -18.07
N HIS A 82 6.24 -17.93 -16.96
CA HIS A 82 6.75 -19.14 -16.32
C HIS A 82 6.39 -20.43 -17.04
N LEU A 83 5.42 -20.39 -17.95
CA LEU A 83 5.03 -21.50 -18.79
C LEU A 83 5.67 -21.41 -20.17
N ILE A 84 6.50 -20.40 -20.43
CA ILE A 84 7.08 -20.15 -21.75
C ILE A 84 7.90 -21.33 -22.28
N ASP A 85 8.49 -22.09 -21.35
CA ASP A 85 9.29 -23.28 -21.64
C ASP A 85 8.46 -24.50 -22.03
N ILE A 86 7.19 -24.54 -21.64
CA ILE A 86 6.35 -25.75 -21.67
C ILE A 86 5.16 -25.56 -22.62
N GLY A 87 4.44 -24.44 -22.46
CA GLY A 87 3.18 -24.17 -23.12
C GLY A 87 3.30 -23.78 -24.60
N PHE A 88 4.51 -23.51 -25.09
CA PHE A 88 4.70 -23.05 -26.47
C PHE A 88 5.04 -24.15 -27.47
N PHE A 89 5.40 -25.35 -27.00
CA PHE A 89 5.96 -26.40 -27.87
C PHE A 89 4.98 -27.45 -28.36
N ASN A 90 3.83 -27.64 -27.73
CA ASN A 90 2.86 -28.60 -28.25
C ASN A 90 2.01 -28.06 -29.42
N SER A 91 2.21 -26.79 -29.84
CA SER A 91 1.59 -26.23 -31.05
C SER A 91 2.42 -26.42 -32.33
N ILE A 92 3.24 -27.48 -32.41
CA ILE A 92 4.09 -27.82 -33.58
C ILE A 92 3.30 -27.84 -34.92
N ASN A 93 1.95 -27.83 -34.89
CA ASN A 93 1.11 -27.90 -36.08
C ASN A 93 0.30 -26.63 -36.44
N HIS A 94 0.47 -25.48 -35.77
CA HIS A 94 -0.19 -24.23 -36.19
C HIS A 94 0.79 -23.08 -36.43
N SER A 95 0.70 -22.50 -37.62
CA SER A 95 1.64 -21.56 -38.24
C SER A 95 1.78 -20.17 -37.58
N ASP A 96 1.14 -19.90 -36.45
CA ASP A 96 1.15 -18.59 -35.80
C ASP A 96 1.34 -18.65 -34.28
N LYS A 97 2.61 -18.81 -33.88
CA LYS A 97 3.08 -18.74 -32.48
C LYS A 97 2.63 -17.43 -31.81
N LEU A 98 1.93 -17.50 -30.68
CA LEU A 98 1.46 -16.32 -29.92
C LEU A 98 2.52 -15.80 -28.91
N ASN A 99 3.69 -15.39 -29.40
CA ASN A 99 4.74 -14.82 -28.53
C ASN A 99 4.22 -13.58 -27.74
N PRO A 100 4.91 -13.12 -26.67
CA PRO A 100 4.41 -12.02 -25.86
C PRO A 100 4.00 -10.77 -26.66
N PRO A 101 4.79 -10.28 -27.64
CA PRO A 101 4.37 -9.17 -28.49
C PRO A 101 3.05 -9.43 -29.25
N LYS A 102 2.89 -10.61 -29.86
CA LYS A 102 1.66 -11.00 -30.57
C LYS A 102 0.47 -11.12 -29.61
N TYR A 103 0.68 -11.68 -28.41
CA TYR A 103 -0.35 -11.78 -27.37
C TYR A 103 -0.89 -10.40 -26.98
N TYR A 104 -0.01 -9.45 -26.67
CA TYR A 104 -0.41 -8.10 -26.30
C TYR A 104 -1.00 -7.31 -27.46
N ALA A 105 -0.52 -7.53 -28.70
CA ALA A 105 -1.11 -6.91 -29.89
C ALA A 105 -2.56 -7.39 -30.11
N GLN A 106 -2.85 -8.67 -29.85
CA GLN A 106 -4.21 -9.19 -29.88
C GLN A 106 -5.09 -8.61 -28.77
N LEU A 107 -4.56 -8.40 -27.57
CA LEU A 107 -5.30 -7.73 -26.49
C LEU A 107 -5.69 -6.30 -26.86
N ILE A 108 -4.78 -5.51 -27.42
CA ILE A 108 -5.11 -4.15 -27.89
C ILE A 108 -6.16 -4.20 -29.01
N LYS A 109 -6.01 -5.11 -29.98
CA LYS A 109 -7.00 -5.30 -31.06
C LYS A 109 -8.38 -5.65 -30.49
N LYS A 110 -8.44 -6.51 -29.47
CA LYS A 110 -9.68 -6.87 -28.77
C LYS A 110 -10.32 -5.64 -28.11
N LEU A 111 -9.56 -4.84 -27.34
CA LEU A 111 -10.08 -3.62 -26.71
C LEU A 111 -10.68 -2.66 -27.74
N LEU A 112 -9.99 -2.46 -28.86
CA LEU A 112 -10.47 -1.60 -29.95
C LEU A 112 -11.74 -2.13 -30.61
N ASN A 113 -11.79 -3.43 -30.90
CA ASN A 113 -12.93 -4.08 -31.53
C ASN A 113 -14.18 -4.05 -30.62
N GLU A 114 -13.99 -4.27 -29.32
CA GLU A 114 -15.05 -4.25 -28.30
C GLU A 114 -15.37 -2.84 -27.78
N GLY A 115 -14.62 -1.81 -28.19
CA GLY A 115 -14.81 -0.43 -27.75
C GLY A 115 -14.51 -0.19 -26.27
N LEU A 116 -13.69 -1.03 -25.66
CA LEU A 116 -13.33 -0.98 -24.24
C LEU A 116 -12.20 0.03 -23.99
N PRO A 117 -12.22 0.77 -22.86
CA PRO A 117 -11.13 1.68 -22.49
C PRO A 117 -9.86 0.93 -22.10
N PHE A 118 -8.69 1.56 -22.25
CA PHE A 118 -7.40 1.00 -21.84
C PHE A 118 -7.38 0.58 -20.36
N ASP A 119 -8.12 1.32 -19.52
CA ASP A 119 -8.23 1.08 -18.07
C ASP A 119 -8.90 -0.26 -17.70
N ARG A 120 -9.42 -1.02 -18.68
CA ARG A 120 -9.87 -2.41 -18.50
C ARG A 120 -8.71 -3.38 -18.28
N LEU A 121 -7.50 -3.07 -18.76
CA LEU A 121 -6.34 -3.93 -18.57
C LEU A 121 -5.94 -3.97 -17.09
N PRO A 122 -5.63 -5.15 -16.54
CA PRO A 122 -4.87 -5.26 -15.30
C PRO A 122 -3.54 -4.54 -15.43
N ALA A 123 -2.99 -4.13 -14.30
CA ALA A 123 -1.88 -3.20 -14.27
C ALA A 123 -0.59 -3.76 -14.87
N PHE A 124 -0.28 -5.01 -14.54
CA PHE A 124 0.89 -5.70 -15.06
C PHE A 124 0.72 -6.04 -16.55
N THR A 125 -0.51 -6.34 -17.01
CA THR A 125 -0.82 -6.46 -18.43
C THR A 125 -0.59 -5.14 -19.18
N ALA A 126 -1.08 -4.03 -18.64
CA ALA A 126 -0.88 -2.69 -19.23
C ALA A 126 0.60 -2.31 -19.29
N ARG A 127 1.39 -2.70 -18.27
CA ARG A 127 2.84 -2.50 -18.20
C ARG A 127 3.55 -3.23 -19.34
N ASP A 128 3.23 -4.50 -19.57
CA ASP A 128 3.83 -5.27 -20.65
C ASP A 128 3.36 -4.79 -22.03
N VAL A 129 2.11 -4.35 -22.16
CA VAL A 129 1.64 -3.67 -23.39
C VAL A 129 2.50 -2.45 -23.70
N PHE A 130 2.77 -1.60 -22.70
CA PHE A 130 3.65 -0.45 -22.90
C PHE A 130 5.08 -0.88 -23.22
N ARG A 131 5.60 -1.90 -22.55
CA ARG A 131 6.96 -2.40 -22.77
C ARG A 131 7.16 -2.94 -24.18
N PHE A 132 6.25 -3.79 -24.67
CA PHE A 132 6.40 -4.45 -25.97
C PHE A 132 5.87 -3.63 -27.13
N LEU A 133 4.78 -2.89 -26.94
CA LEU A 133 4.11 -2.17 -28.04
C LEU A 133 4.28 -0.66 -27.94
N GLY A 134 4.82 -0.14 -26.84
CA GLY A 134 4.92 1.29 -26.62
C GLY A 134 3.58 2.00 -26.47
N VAL A 135 2.51 1.29 -26.12
CA VAL A 135 1.14 1.83 -26.02
C VAL A 135 0.80 2.13 -24.56
N SER A 136 0.73 3.42 -24.22
CA SER A 136 0.19 3.95 -22.96
C SER A 136 -1.30 4.28 -23.08
N ARG A 137 -1.94 4.69 -21.98
CA ARG A 137 -3.35 5.13 -21.94
C ARG A 137 -3.66 6.23 -22.95
N ASN A 138 -2.80 7.24 -23.05
CA ASN A 138 -2.98 8.38 -23.95
C ASN A 138 -2.81 7.93 -25.42
N GLN A 139 -1.77 7.17 -25.71
CA GLN A 139 -1.54 6.62 -27.05
C GLN A 139 -2.68 5.68 -27.48
N PHE A 140 -3.20 4.83 -26.58
CA PHE A 140 -4.37 4.00 -26.87
C PHE A 140 -5.59 4.85 -27.21
N THR A 141 -5.82 5.95 -26.48
CA THR A 141 -6.95 6.84 -26.73
C THR A 141 -6.88 7.46 -28.12
N GLU A 142 -5.70 7.90 -28.55
CA GLU A 142 -5.45 8.40 -29.90
C GLU A 142 -5.70 7.31 -30.96
N ILE A 143 -5.15 6.10 -30.76
CA ILE A 143 -5.36 4.95 -31.65
C ILE A 143 -6.85 4.60 -31.75
N ALA A 144 -7.57 4.58 -30.62
CA ALA A 144 -8.99 4.28 -30.55
C ALA A 144 -9.84 5.32 -31.30
N ASN A 145 -9.49 6.61 -31.18
CA ASN A 145 -10.15 7.68 -31.91
C ASN A 145 -9.94 7.56 -33.42
N ARG A 146 -8.70 7.32 -33.87
CA ARG A 146 -8.39 7.04 -35.28
C ARG A 146 -9.15 5.82 -35.79
N TYR A 147 -9.11 4.71 -35.06
CA TYR A 147 -9.82 3.48 -35.39
C TYR A 147 -11.34 3.69 -35.53
N LYS A 148 -11.98 4.42 -34.60
CA LYS A 148 -13.41 4.78 -34.68
C LYS A 148 -13.74 5.68 -35.88
N SER A 149 -12.82 6.55 -36.28
CA SER A 149 -13.01 7.46 -37.42
C SER A 149 -12.88 6.73 -38.76
N GLU A 150 -11.93 5.81 -38.87
CA GLU A 150 -11.63 5.09 -40.11
C GLU A 150 -12.55 3.89 -40.33
N LYS A 151 -12.97 3.19 -39.26
CA LYS A 151 -14.00 2.13 -39.34
C LYS A 151 -15.33 2.66 -39.89
N ARG A 152 -15.62 3.96 -39.74
CA ARG A 152 -16.79 4.61 -40.35
C ARG A 152 -16.62 4.89 -41.85
N LYS A 153 -15.38 5.03 -42.34
CA LYS A 153 -15.06 5.34 -43.74
C LYS A 153 -14.86 4.09 -44.59
N LEU A 154 -14.24 3.06 -44.02
CA LEU A 154 -13.98 1.78 -44.67
C LEU A 154 -15.11 0.81 -44.30
N LEU A 155 -16.03 0.54 -45.24
CA LEU A 155 -17.09 -0.49 -45.13
C LEU A 155 -16.52 -1.94 -45.06
N SER A 156 -15.27 -2.10 -44.60
CA SER A 156 -14.48 -3.34 -44.61
C SER A 156 -13.77 -3.57 -43.26
N ARG A 157 -13.84 -4.83 -42.79
CA ARG A 157 -13.64 -5.30 -41.42
C ARG A 157 -12.21 -5.37 -40.86
N LYS A 158 -11.18 -4.78 -41.49
CA LYS A 158 -9.79 -4.94 -41.00
C LYS A 158 -8.98 -3.64 -41.11
N PHE A 159 -9.01 -2.84 -40.05
CA PHE A 159 -7.99 -1.81 -39.83
C PHE A 159 -6.65 -2.52 -39.54
N PRO A 160 -5.60 -2.33 -40.35
CA PRO A 160 -4.30 -2.96 -40.10
C PRO A 160 -3.60 -2.26 -38.93
N LEU A 161 -3.80 -2.78 -37.71
CA LEU A 161 -2.98 -2.40 -36.57
C LEU A 161 -1.67 -3.21 -36.61
N ASN A 162 -0.63 -2.56 -37.10
CA ASN A 162 0.75 -3.00 -36.95
C ASN A 162 1.36 -2.23 -35.77
N PHE A 163 1.85 -2.96 -34.78
CA PHE A 163 2.59 -2.39 -33.66
C PHE A 163 4.07 -2.68 -33.89
N GLU A 164 4.91 -1.65 -33.79
CA GLU A 164 6.35 -1.83 -33.70
C GLU A 164 6.67 -2.48 -32.36
N VAL A 165 7.33 -3.63 -32.40
CA VAL A 165 7.74 -4.34 -31.19
C VAL A 165 8.99 -3.67 -30.64
N LYS A 166 8.87 -3.06 -29.46
CA LYS A 166 9.99 -2.48 -28.72
C LYS A 166 10.87 -3.56 -28.12
N GLN A 167 12.17 -3.29 -28.06
CA GLN A 167 13.16 -4.21 -27.51
C GLN A 167 13.07 -4.26 -25.98
N PRO A 168 13.08 -5.45 -25.36
CA PRO A 168 13.16 -5.55 -23.91
C PRO A 168 14.58 -5.21 -23.44
N ASN A 169 14.71 -4.31 -22.45
CA ASN A 169 15.97 -4.13 -21.72
C ASN A 169 16.32 -5.44 -21.02
N CYS A 170 17.35 -6.13 -21.52
CA CYS A 170 17.78 -7.43 -21.05
C CYS A 170 18.98 -7.31 -20.10
N GLN A 171 19.02 -8.13 -19.04
CA GLN A 171 20.16 -8.16 -18.13
C GLN A 171 21.18 -9.23 -18.54
N PRO A 172 22.49 -9.03 -18.30
CA PRO A 172 23.54 -9.95 -18.74
C PRO A 172 23.40 -11.38 -18.22
N TRP A 173 22.85 -11.57 -17.02
CA TRP A 173 22.70 -12.88 -16.37
C TRP A 173 21.45 -13.66 -16.82
N TRP A 174 20.59 -13.06 -17.64
CA TRP A 174 19.44 -13.77 -18.19
C TRP A 174 19.90 -14.82 -19.21
N ILE A 175 19.05 -15.83 -19.42
CA ILE A 175 19.32 -16.96 -20.31
C ILE A 175 18.44 -16.83 -21.56
N ILE A 176 19.05 -17.00 -22.72
CA ILE A 176 18.35 -17.22 -23.98
C ILE A 176 18.26 -18.72 -24.21
N ARG A 177 17.03 -19.22 -24.35
CA ARG A 177 16.75 -20.56 -24.80
C ARG A 177 16.26 -20.52 -26.24
N THR A 178 17.04 -21.11 -27.13
CA THR A 178 16.72 -21.22 -28.55
C THR A 178 16.25 -22.62 -28.85
N TYR A 179 15.14 -22.72 -29.59
CA TYR A 179 14.57 -24.00 -29.98
C TYR A 179 14.80 -24.29 -31.45
N SER A 180 15.28 -25.50 -31.73
CA SER A 180 15.53 -26.01 -33.07
C SER A 180 14.99 -27.43 -33.21
N ASN A 181 14.59 -27.80 -34.42
CA ASN A 181 14.26 -29.19 -34.73
C ASN A 181 15.55 -29.94 -35.07
N ASN A 182 15.69 -31.14 -34.52
CA ASN A 182 16.71 -32.10 -34.88
C ASN A 182 16.43 -32.63 -36.29
N ASN A 183 17.40 -33.29 -36.91
CA ASN A 183 17.23 -33.97 -38.21
C ASN A 183 16.11 -35.04 -38.20
N GLU A 184 15.71 -35.54 -37.02
CA GLU A 184 14.59 -36.49 -36.83
C GLU A 184 13.23 -35.79 -36.56
N GLY A 185 13.15 -34.46 -36.62
CA GLY A 185 11.95 -33.71 -36.26
C GLY A 185 11.65 -33.64 -34.76
N LYS A 186 12.51 -34.23 -33.91
CA LYS A 186 12.51 -34.00 -32.46
C LYS A 186 12.89 -32.54 -32.18
N LEU A 187 12.54 -32.04 -31.00
CA LEU A 187 12.84 -30.69 -30.57
C LEU A 187 14.07 -30.70 -29.67
N THR A 188 15.04 -29.84 -29.97
CA THR A 188 16.22 -29.58 -29.13
C THR A 188 16.23 -28.15 -28.62
N THR A 189 16.78 -27.98 -27.41
CA THR A 189 16.98 -26.69 -26.76
C THR A 189 18.45 -26.40 -26.62
N THR A 190 18.85 -25.18 -26.95
CA THR A 190 20.18 -24.65 -26.63
C THR A 190 20.01 -23.45 -25.72
N GLU A 191 20.82 -23.38 -24.67
CA GLU A 191 20.80 -22.29 -23.69
C GLU A 191 22.13 -21.57 -23.70
N LYS A 192 22.07 -20.24 -23.70
CA LYS A 192 23.25 -19.37 -23.59
C LYS A 192 22.92 -18.15 -22.75
N SER A 193 23.92 -17.57 -22.11
CA SER A 193 23.74 -16.28 -21.44
C SER A 193 23.50 -15.16 -22.46
N ILE A 194 22.69 -14.15 -22.11
CA ILE A 194 22.53 -12.95 -22.95
C ILE A 194 23.87 -12.27 -23.23
N LYS A 195 24.81 -12.31 -22.28
CA LYS A 195 26.17 -11.76 -22.47
C LYS A 195 26.94 -12.41 -23.63
N GLU A 196 26.60 -13.65 -23.96
CA GLU A 196 27.27 -14.46 -24.99
C GLU A 196 26.56 -14.42 -26.34
N CYS A 197 25.42 -13.72 -26.43
CA CYS A 197 24.61 -13.60 -27.63
C CYS A 197 24.92 -12.31 -28.41
N LEU A 198 24.83 -12.38 -29.73
CA LEU A 198 24.77 -11.18 -30.57
C LEU A 198 23.38 -10.57 -30.42
N ASP A 199 23.27 -9.23 -30.37
CA ASP A 199 21.97 -8.54 -30.21
C ASP A 199 20.90 -9.06 -31.18
N LYS A 200 21.29 -9.38 -32.42
CA LYS A 200 20.39 -9.90 -33.47
C LYS A 200 19.73 -11.25 -33.11
N GLU A 201 20.40 -12.09 -32.32
CA GLU A 201 19.91 -13.42 -31.94
C GLU A 201 18.72 -13.34 -30.96
N ILE A 202 18.68 -12.31 -30.11
CA ILE A 202 17.59 -12.09 -29.14
C ILE A 202 16.23 -11.91 -29.83
N TYR A 203 16.25 -11.48 -31.10
CA TYR A 203 15.05 -11.14 -31.88
C TYR A 203 14.50 -12.29 -32.72
N LEU A 204 15.10 -13.48 -32.65
CA LEU A 204 14.62 -14.63 -33.43
C LEU A 204 13.29 -15.16 -32.86
N SER A 205 12.38 -15.54 -33.74
CA SER A 205 11.02 -16.01 -33.37
C SER A 205 10.99 -17.33 -32.58
N ASN A 206 12.13 -18.03 -32.50
CA ASN A 206 12.35 -19.27 -31.76
C ASN A 206 13.20 -19.09 -30.48
N VAL A 207 13.44 -17.84 -30.07
CA VAL A 207 14.21 -17.49 -28.88
C VAL A 207 13.29 -17.05 -27.75
N PHE A 208 13.55 -17.59 -26.57
CA PHE A 208 12.84 -17.24 -25.34
C PHE A 208 13.83 -16.79 -24.27
N ILE A 209 13.46 -15.73 -23.56
CA ILE A 209 14.27 -15.18 -22.47
C ILE A 209 13.77 -15.79 -21.16
N ILE A 210 14.65 -16.50 -20.48
CA ILE A 210 14.46 -17.09 -19.17
C ILE A 210 15.23 -16.26 -18.15
N ILE A 211 14.59 -15.99 -17.02
CA ILE A 211 15.18 -15.24 -15.92
C ILE A 211 15.29 -16.24 -14.75
N PRO A 212 16.46 -16.90 -14.59
CA PRO A 212 16.66 -17.93 -13.57
C PRO A 212 16.72 -17.29 -12.18
N VAL A 213 15.90 -17.77 -11.26
CA VAL A 213 15.83 -17.24 -9.90
C VAL A 213 16.04 -18.40 -8.93
N GLU A 214 17.09 -18.32 -8.11
CA GLU A 214 17.51 -19.37 -7.18
C GLU A 214 17.23 -18.98 -5.72
N GLU A 215 17.03 -19.95 -4.83
CA GLU A 215 16.72 -19.68 -3.40
C GLU A 215 17.81 -18.87 -2.68
N LYS A 216 19.08 -18.95 -3.13
CA LYS A 216 20.22 -18.20 -2.57
C LYS A 216 20.35 -16.77 -3.11
N ASP A 217 19.58 -16.40 -4.12
CA ASP A 217 19.67 -15.07 -4.71
C ASP A 217 19.08 -14.01 -3.78
N SER A 218 19.58 -12.78 -3.92
CA SER A 218 19.06 -11.57 -3.25
C SER A 218 18.71 -10.51 -4.29
N PHE A 219 17.68 -9.72 -4.00
CA PHE A 219 17.14 -8.73 -4.92
C PHE A 219 16.76 -7.45 -4.19
N ILE A 220 16.80 -6.32 -4.89
CA ILE A 220 16.38 -5.01 -4.39
C ILE A 220 15.33 -4.38 -5.30
N PRO A 221 14.36 -3.62 -4.74
CA PRO A 221 13.42 -2.86 -5.54
C PRO A 221 14.12 -1.67 -6.20
N ILE A 222 13.75 -1.37 -7.44
CA ILE A 222 14.29 -0.24 -8.19
C ILE A 222 13.20 0.73 -8.66
N ILE A 223 13.58 2.00 -8.72
CA ILE A 223 12.72 3.07 -9.23
C ILE A 223 12.56 2.89 -10.74
N HIS A 224 11.31 2.92 -11.21
CA HIS A 224 10.98 2.80 -12.63
C HIS A 224 9.93 3.84 -13.01
N ASP A 225 9.97 4.26 -14.27
CA ASP A 225 9.06 5.19 -14.94
C ASP A 225 7.54 4.97 -14.76
N ASN A 226 6.89 6.13 -14.86
CA ASN A 226 5.54 6.55 -14.47
C ASN A 226 4.37 5.79 -15.11
N ILE A 227 4.04 4.58 -14.64
CA ILE A 227 2.74 3.97 -14.94
C ILE A 227 2.04 3.63 -13.64
N ILE A 228 1.22 4.60 -13.19
CA ILE A 228 0.39 4.48 -11.99
C ILE A 228 -0.59 3.32 -12.18
N ILE A 229 -0.48 2.36 -11.28
CA ILE A 229 -1.30 1.16 -11.23
C ILE A 229 -2.54 1.44 -10.36
N THR A 230 -3.74 1.21 -10.90
CA THR A 230 -5.00 1.53 -10.20
C THR A 230 -5.90 0.33 -9.88
N ARG A 231 -5.53 -0.90 -10.30
CA ARG A 231 -6.37 -2.09 -10.09
C ARG A 231 -5.50 -3.29 -9.75
N THR A 232 -5.87 -3.99 -8.67
CA THR A 232 -5.18 -5.19 -8.18
C THR A 232 -5.99 -6.45 -8.48
N THR A 233 -5.31 -7.50 -8.94
CA THR A 233 -5.86 -8.88 -9.00
C THR A 233 -5.19 -9.76 -7.94
N LYS A 234 -5.73 -10.95 -7.66
CA LYS A 234 -5.18 -11.88 -6.63
C LYS A 234 -3.68 -12.17 -6.83
N MET A 235 -3.23 -12.28 -8.07
CA MET A 235 -1.80 -12.48 -8.41
C MET A 235 -0.95 -11.24 -8.08
N GLU A 236 -1.51 -10.05 -8.25
CA GLU A 236 -0.79 -8.80 -7.99
C GLU A 236 -0.54 -8.58 -6.50
N TYR A 237 -1.39 -9.12 -5.62
CA TYR A 237 -1.18 -9.07 -4.17
C TYR A 237 0.15 -9.71 -3.75
N ILE A 238 0.54 -10.82 -4.39
CA ILE A 238 1.85 -11.46 -4.16
C ILE A 238 2.99 -10.54 -4.61
N TYR A 239 2.83 -9.82 -5.73
CA TYR A 239 3.85 -8.88 -6.20
C TYR A 239 4.06 -7.72 -5.23
N TYR A 240 3.00 -7.12 -4.69
CA TYR A 240 3.13 -6.06 -3.68
C TYR A 240 3.73 -6.57 -2.37
N ARG A 241 3.34 -7.76 -1.91
CA ARG A 241 3.96 -8.42 -0.75
C ARG A 241 5.46 -8.61 -0.94
N ILE A 242 5.87 -9.11 -2.10
CA ILE A 242 7.29 -9.28 -2.44
C ILE A 242 7.99 -7.93 -2.46
N LEU A 243 7.46 -6.91 -3.16
CA LEU A 243 8.09 -5.59 -3.26
C LEU A 243 8.28 -4.91 -1.89
N LEU A 244 7.35 -5.10 -0.96
CA LEU A 244 7.47 -4.60 0.41
C LEU A 244 8.57 -5.34 1.20
N LEU A 245 8.58 -6.67 1.12
CA LEU A 245 9.43 -7.52 1.97
C LEU A 245 10.83 -7.76 1.42
N ILE A 246 11.07 -7.63 0.11
CA ILE A 246 12.36 -7.95 -0.50
C ILE A 246 13.45 -6.98 -0.04
N ASP A 247 14.67 -7.45 0.13
CA ASP A 247 15.74 -6.69 0.77
C ASP A 247 17.10 -7.24 0.32
N ASP A 248 18.10 -6.37 0.24
CA ASP A 248 19.48 -6.74 -0.08
C ASP A 248 20.11 -7.69 0.94
N ARG A 249 19.60 -7.69 2.18
CA ARG A 249 20.06 -8.54 3.27
C ARG A 249 19.35 -9.90 3.34
N LEU A 250 18.28 -10.10 2.56
CA LEU A 250 17.48 -11.33 2.56
C LEU A 250 17.73 -12.14 1.30
N THR A 251 17.90 -13.45 1.47
CA THR A 251 17.82 -14.38 0.35
C THR A 251 16.36 -14.67 0.01
N ILE A 252 16.12 -15.23 -1.18
CA ILE A 252 14.79 -15.73 -1.54
C ILE A 252 14.30 -16.80 -0.58
N LYS A 253 15.20 -17.65 -0.07
CA LYS A 253 14.88 -18.64 0.96
C LYS A 253 14.29 -17.99 2.21
N ASP A 254 14.90 -16.90 2.67
CA ASP A 254 14.42 -16.15 3.84
C ASP A 254 13.06 -15.51 3.53
N LEU A 255 12.91 -14.88 2.37
CA LEU A 255 11.65 -14.30 1.92
C LEU A 255 10.51 -15.34 1.87
N MET A 256 10.79 -16.55 1.38
CA MET A 256 9.82 -17.65 1.36
C MET A 256 9.40 -18.08 2.76
N SER A 257 10.34 -18.12 3.71
CA SER A 257 10.03 -18.45 5.11
C SER A 257 9.11 -17.43 5.78
N ILE A 258 9.15 -16.18 5.32
CA ILE A 258 8.26 -15.11 5.79
C ILE A 258 6.88 -15.22 5.12
N LEU A 259 6.84 -15.47 3.80
CA LEU A 259 5.62 -15.44 3.00
C LEU A 259 4.78 -16.73 3.05
N ILE A 260 5.37 -17.86 3.42
CA ILE A 260 4.73 -19.17 3.40
C ILE A 260 4.72 -19.76 4.81
N ASP A 261 3.55 -20.23 5.26
CA ASP A 261 3.45 -21.02 6.49
C ASP A 261 4.13 -22.39 6.28
N PRO A 262 5.10 -22.79 7.14
CA PRO A 262 5.75 -24.11 7.03
C PRO A 262 4.78 -25.28 7.09
N ASN A 263 3.61 -25.11 7.72
CA ASN A 263 2.57 -26.14 7.81
C ASN A 263 1.58 -26.08 6.64
N ASP A 264 1.82 -25.21 5.65
CA ASP A 264 0.94 -25.10 4.50
C ASP A 264 1.10 -26.32 3.57
N PRO A 265 0.03 -27.09 3.34
CA PRO A 265 0.10 -28.27 2.48
C PRO A 265 0.37 -27.96 0.99
N LEU A 266 0.31 -26.68 0.58
CA LEU A 266 0.65 -26.21 -0.76
C LEU A 266 2.02 -25.52 -0.83
N ILE A 267 2.90 -25.72 0.16
CA ILE A 267 4.21 -25.06 0.27
C ILE A 267 5.03 -25.11 -1.03
N LEU A 268 5.08 -26.26 -1.72
CA LEU A 268 5.84 -26.42 -2.96
C LEU A 268 5.28 -25.54 -4.09
N GLN A 269 3.96 -25.49 -4.24
CA GLN A 269 3.32 -24.64 -5.26
C GLN A 269 3.56 -23.16 -4.96
N LYS A 270 3.38 -22.74 -3.70
CA LYS A 270 3.61 -21.36 -3.27
C LYS A 270 5.06 -20.92 -3.46
N LYS A 271 6.03 -21.81 -3.19
CA LYS A 271 7.44 -21.55 -3.48
C LYS A 271 7.66 -21.27 -4.96
N GLU A 272 7.11 -22.11 -5.84
CA GLU A 272 7.19 -21.86 -7.28
C GLU A 272 6.53 -20.54 -7.68
N GLU A 273 5.35 -20.21 -7.13
CA GLU A 273 4.66 -18.94 -7.39
C GLU A 273 5.52 -17.73 -7.02
N ILE A 274 6.22 -17.76 -5.87
CA ILE A 274 7.12 -16.68 -5.45
C ILE A 274 8.30 -16.55 -6.42
N ILE A 275 8.94 -17.65 -6.81
CA ILE A 275 10.06 -17.63 -7.79
C ILE A 275 9.59 -17.01 -9.11
N LYS A 276 8.42 -17.43 -9.60
CA LYS A 276 7.82 -16.91 -10.83
C LYS A 276 7.50 -15.43 -10.71
N ALA A 277 6.97 -15.01 -9.57
CA ALA A 277 6.66 -13.62 -9.27
C ALA A 277 7.92 -12.75 -9.26
N ILE A 278 9.00 -13.20 -8.63
CA ILE A 278 10.29 -12.48 -8.63
C ILE A 278 10.86 -12.41 -10.05
N SER A 279 10.87 -13.53 -10.78
CA SER A 279 11.30 -13.59 -12.18
C SER A 279 10.52 -12.59 -13.05
N TYR A 280 9.22 -12.47 -12.82
CA TYR A 280 8.37 -11.50 -13.51
C TYR A 280 8.63 -10.05 -13.09
N LEU A 281 8.87 -9.77 -11.81
CA LEU A 281 9.23 -8.43 -11.34
C LEU A 281 10.61 -7.98 -11.87
N VAL A 282 11.59 -8.88 -11.94
CA VAL A 282 12.87 -8.64 -12.61
C VAL A 282 12.65 -8.36 -14.10
N ARG A 283 11.80 -9.16 -14.75
CA ARG A 283 11.41 -8.95 -16.16
C ARG A 283 10.86 -7.54 -16.37
N LEU A 284 10.07 -7.03 -15.44
CA LEU A 284 9.47 -5.69 -15.48
C LEU A 284 10.40 -4.57 -15.00
N ASN A 285 11.68 -4.87 -14.76
CA ASN A 285 12.66 -3.92 -14.24
C ASN A 285 12.17 -3.26 -12.94
N ARG A 286 11.52 -4.06 -12.07
CA ARG A 286 11.09 -3.67 -10.72
C ARG A 286 12.04 -4.19 -9.66
N LEU A 287 12.78 -5.25 -9.96
CA LEU A 287 13.80 -5.84 -9.10
C LEU A 287 15.11 -5.95 -9.85
N ASN A 288 16.20 -5.61 -9.16
CA ASN A 288 17.56 -5.92 -9.60
C ASN A 288 18.16 -7.00 -8.70
N LYS A 289 18.88 -7.92 -9.32
CA LYS A 289 19.67 -8.93 -8.60
C LYS A 289 20.85 -8.23 -7.93
N VAL A 290 21.07 -8.50 -6.65
CA VAL A 290 22.21 -7.94 -5.91
C VAL A 290 23.45 -8.74 -6.30
N GLU A 291 24.46 -8.08 -6.86
CA GLU A 291 25.74 -8.72 -7.17
C GLU A 291 26.63 -8.78 -5.92
N ILE A 292 27.33 -9.90 -5.73
CA ILE A 292 28.21 -10.13 -4.56
C ILE A 292 29.34 -9.07 -4.47
N ARG A 293 29.68 -8.40 -5.58
CA ARG A 293 30.74 -7.38 -5.64
C ARG A 293 30.30 -6.02 -5.12
N ASP A 294 29.00 -5.70 -5.14
CA ASP A 294 28.49 -4.41 -4.62
C ASP A 294 28.60 -4.31 -3.09
N ILE A 295 28.94 -5.41 -2.42
CA ILE A 295 29.24 -5.48 -0.98
C ILE A 295 30.67 -4.97 -0.69
N GLN A 296 31.56 -4.87 -1.69
CA GLN A 296 32.98 -4.52 -1.50
C GLN A 296 33.29 -3.02 -1.53
N CYS A 297 32.34 -2.16 -1.88
CA CYS A 297 32.60 -0.72 -2.01
C CYS A 297 32.64 0.08 -0.68
N ASN A 298 32.55 -0.58 0.48
CA ASN A 298 32.70 0.06 1.80
C ASN A 298 34.00 -0.29 2.53
N GLY A 299 35.08 -0.64 1.82
CA GLY A 299 36.45 -0.57 2.34
C GLY A 299 36.81 -1.46 3.54
N ILE A 300 35.95 -2.40 3.94
CA ILE A 300 36.24 -3.38 5.00
C ILE A 300 36.15 -4.78 4.40
N ILE A 301 37.24 -5.53 4.54
CA ILE A 301 37.40 -6.91 4.07
C ILE A 301 36.21 -7.76 4.55
N PRO A 302 35.49 -8.50 3.67
CA PRO A 302 34.36 -9.29 4.09
C PRO A 302 34.82 -10.60 4.73
N THR A 303 34.62 -10.73 6.04
CA THR A 303 34.52 -12.05 6.68
C THR A 303 33.27 -12.78 6.14
N PRO A 304 33.33 -14.11 5.93
CA PRO A 304 32.21 -14.89 5.40
C PRO A 304 30.95 -14.67 6.25
N ARG A 305 29.80 -14.46 5.59
CA ARG A 305 28.46 -14.21 6.15
C ARG A 305 27.88 -15.40 6.94
N ILE A 306 28.62 -15.94 7.89
CA ILE A 306 28.18 -17.08 8.69
C ILE A 306 27.65 -16.64 10.06
N ASN A 307 27.97 -15.45 10.59
CA ASN A 307 27.56 -15.07 11.96
C ASN A 307 27.45 -13.56 12.28
N GLN A 308 27.18 -12.66 11.33
CA GLN A 308 26.87 -11.26 11.67
C GLN A 308 25.36 -11.07 11.78
N GLN A 309 24.88 -10.62 12.95
CA GLN A 309 23.51 -10.14 13.13
C GLN A 309 23.20 -9.13 12.01
N THR A 310 22.10 -9.32 11.29
CA THR A 310 21.65 -8.38 10.26
C THR A 310 21.46 -7.01 10.90
N LYS A 311 22.28 -6.02 10.52
CA LYS A 311 22.14 -4.64 11.02
C LYS A 311 20.72 -4.15 10.76
N LYS A 312 20.03 -3.64 11.77
CA LYS A 312 18.66 -3.13 11.66
C LYS A 312 18.65 -1.74 10.99
N ARG A 313 17.50 -1.30 10.48
CA ARG A 313 17.31 0.04 9.90
C ARG A 313 16.32 0.86 10.74
N VAL A 314 16.27 2.17 10.52
CA VAL A 314 15.20 3.02 11.03
C VAL A 314 14.10 3.11 9.97
N CYS A 315 12.85 2.94 10.38
CA CYS A 315 11.69 3.07 9.51
C CYS A 315 11.03 4.44 9.71
N PHE A 316 10.69 5.12 8.62
CA PHE A 316 9.85 6.32 8.64
C PHE A 316 8.56 6.05 7.87
N ILE A 317 7.43 6.08 8.57
CA ILE A 317 6.12 5.75 8.03
C ILE A 317 5.39 7.04 7.68
N VAL A 318 4.84 7.09 6.47
CA VAL A 318 4.07 8.23 5.96
C VAL A 318 2.67 7.77 5.52
N ASP A 319 1.72 8.69 5.61
CA ASP A 319 0.37 8.50 5.10
C ASP A 319 0.24 8.84 3.60
N GLU A 320 -0.89 8.46 3.00
CA GLU A 320 -1.22 8.75 1.62
C GLU A 320 -1.34 10.24 1.32
N ALA A 321 -1.69 11.08 2.31
CA ALA A 321 -1.81 12.52 2.12
C ALA A 321 -0.45 13.18 1.86
N ILE A 322 0.60 12.74 2.56
CA ILE A 322 2.00 13.15 2.33
C ILE A 322 2.45 12.71 0.93
N VAL A 323 2.25 11.44 0.59
CA VAL A 323 2.63 10.88 -0.72
C VAL A 323 1.91 11.63 -1.85
N SER A 324 0.59 11.83 -1.73
CA SER A 324 -0.21 12.57 -2.72
C SER A 324 0.25 14.02 -2.87
N THR A 325 0.59 14.69 -1.78
CA THR A 325 1.08 16.08 -1.82
C THR A 325 2.38 16.16 -2.61
N LEU A 326 3.30 15.22 -2.38
CA LEU A 326 4.56 15.14 -3.11
C LEU A 326 4.38 14.72 -4.59
N MET A 327 3.44 13.82 -4.90
CA MET A 327 3.13 13.37 -6.28
C MET A 327 2.48 14.45 -7.13
N THR A 328 1.54 15.21 -6.56
CA THR A 328 0.86 16.32 -7.26
C THR A 328 1.77 17.51 -7.53
N GLY A 329 3.07 17.38 -7.19
CA GLY A 329 4.08 18.42 -7.18
C GLY A 329 4.18 19.28 -8.44
N ILE A 330 5.02 20.29 -8.32
CA ILE A 330 5.15 21.41 -9.25
C ILE A 330 5.69 20.96 -10.62
N THR A 331 5.49 21.76 -11.67
CA THR A 331 5.88 21.50 -13.08
C THR A 331 7.36 21.17 -13.32
N LYS A 332 8.27 21.37 -12.34
CA LYS A 332 9.71 21.09 -12.44
C LYS A 332 10.22 19.97 -11.51
N THR A 333 9.32 19.13 -11.01
CA THR A 333 9.64 18.12 -9.99
C THR A 333 9.59 16.69 -10.52
N ASP A 334 9.85 16.48 -11.82
CA ASP A 334 9.63 15.18 -12.48
C ASP A 334 10.45 14.04 -11.87
N ASP A 335 11.69 14.30 -11.44
CA ASP A 335 12.51 13.29 -10.75
C ASP A 335 11.96 12.97 -9.36
N ILE A 336 11.54 13.98 -8.59
CA ILE A 336 10.89 13.76 -7.28
C ILE A 336 9.58 12.99 -7.47
N LYS A 337 8.77 13.39 -8.45
CA LYS A 337 7.53 12.69 -8.82
C LYS A 337 7.82 11.24 -9.15
N ARG A 338 8.88 10.94 -9.88
CA ARG A 338 9.28 9.56 -10.21
C ARG A 338 9.56 8.73 -8.95
N ILE A 339 10.32 9.26 -8.00
CA ILE A 339 10.61 8.58 -6.72
C ILE A 339 9.34 8.42 -5.88
N VAL A 340 8.51 9.47 -5.80
CA VAL A 340 7.29 9.44 -4.98
C VAL A 340 6.21 8.54 -5.61
N VAL A 341 6.13 8.47 -6.94
CA VAL A 341 5.29 7.49 -7.66
C VAL A 341 5.76 6.07 -7.33
N HIS A 342 7.07 5.83 -7.26
CA HIS A 342 7.58 4.54 -6.79
C HIS A 342 7.10 4.24 -5.36
N LEU A 343 7.25 5.17 -4.41
CA LEU A 343 6.73 5.01 -3.04
C LEU A 343 5.21 4.74 -3.03
N PHE A 344 4.44 5.42 -3.87
CA PHE A 344 3.00 5.22 -3.99
C PHE A 344 2.64 3.81 -4.49
N GLU A 345 3.38 3.29 -5.47
CA GLU A 345 3.12 1.99 -6.08
C GLU A 345 3.65 0.82 -5.26
N THR A 346 4.91 0.88 -4.82
CA THR A 346 5.58 -0.22 -4.10
C THR A 346 5.31 -0.16 -2.60
N GLY A 347 5.00 1.01 -2.07
CA GLY A 347 4.80 1.25 -0.65
C GLY A 347 6.08 1.43 0.15
N ARG A 348 7.27 1.43 -0.49
CA ARG A 348 8.57 1.52 0.21
C ARG A 348 9.61 2.28 -0.61
N LEU A 349 10.50 3.00 0.09
CA LEU A 349 11.77 3.50 -0.43
C LEU A 349 12.94 2.89 0.36
N THR A 350 13.95 2.41 -0.36
CA THR A 350 15.22 1.95 0.25
C THR A 350 16.09 3.13 0.67
N ASN A 351 17.12 2.88 1.48
CA ASN A 351 18.05 3.91 1.96
C ASN A 351 18.61 4.81 0.83
N ASP A 352 19.06 4.21 -0.27
CA ASP A 352 19.61 4.97 -1.40
C ASP A 352 18.54 5.83 -2.09
N GLN A 353 17.31 5.32 -2.18
CA GLN A 353 16.18 6.03 -2.77
C GLN A 353 15.71 7.18 -1.88
N VAL A 354 15.73 6.99 -0.56
CA VAL A 354 15.47 8.04 0.43
C VAL A 354 16.53 9.13 0.28
N TYR A 355 17.81 8.77 0.23
CA TYR A 355 18.90 9.72 0.03
C TYR A 355 18.73 10.53 -1.26
N ALA A 356 18.44 9.87 -2.39
CA ALA A 356 18.18 10.53 -3.66
C ALA A 356 17.00 11.52 -3.59
N LEU A 357 15.91 11.14 -2.92
CA LEU A 357 14.76 12.02 -2.71
C LEU A 357 15.13 13.28 -1.92
N ILE A 358 15.89 13.13 -0.84
CA ILE A 358 16.35 14.26 -0.03
C ILE A 358 17.21 15.22 -0.86
N CYS A 359 18.21 14.71 -1.60
CA CYS A 359 19.07 15.54 -2.45
C CYS A 359 18.25 16.35 -3.47
N LEU A 360 17.28 15.71 -4.13
CA LEU A 360 16.42 16.40 -5.10
C LEU A 360 15.56 17.48 -4.45
N ILE A 361 14.98 17.23 -3.27
CA ILE A 361 14.18 18.23 -2.56
C ILE A 361 15.04 19.44 -2.16
N GLU A 362 16.26 19.22 -1.71
CA GLU A 362 17.15 20.31 -1.32
C GLU A 362 17.57 21.20 -2.50
N LEU A 363 17.78 20.61 -3.68
CA LEU A 363 18.03 21.34 -4.91
C LEU A 363 16.85 22.24 -5.32
N LEU A 364 15.62 21.94 -4.88
CA LEU A 364 14.44 22.75 -5.20
C LEU A 364 14.29 24.01 -4.36
N LYS A 365 14.97 24.13 -3.20
CA LYS A 365 14.77 25.25 -2.24
C LYS A 365 15.06 26.63 -2.85
N THR A 366 15.73 26.69 -4.00
CA THR A 366 16.14 27.93 -4.68
C THR A 366 15.19 28.39 -5.80
N GLN A 367 14.07 27.71 -6.04
CA GLN A 367 13.24 27.99 -7.23
C GLN A 367 12.10 29.03 -7.00
N PRO A 368 11.86 29.93 -7.98
CA PRO A 368 10.80 30.93 -7.89
C PRO A 368 9.38 30.34 -8.08
N CYS A 369 8.41 30.85 -7.32
CA CYS A 369 7.00 30.44 -7.34
C CYS A 369 6.15 31.36 -8.23
N ALA A 370 5.30 30.79 -9.08
CA ALA A 370 4.26 31.54 -9.80
C ALA A 370 3.13 32.01 -8.86
N LYS A 371 2.52 33.17 -9.12
CA LYS A 371 1.56 33.82 -8.20
C LYS A 371 0.27 33.00 -7.98
N ASP A 372 -0.19 32.24 -8.97
CA ASP A 372 -1.52 31.62 -9.00
C ASP A 372 -1.57 30.24 -8.30
N SER A 373 -0.43 29.72 -7.86
CA SER A 373 -0.33 28.39 -7.22
C SER A 373 0.28 28.43 -5.82
N ARG A 374 0.37 29.60 -5.20
CA ARG A 374 1.10 29.82 -3.93
C ARG A 374 0.66 28.88 -2.80
N ALA A 375 -0.64 28.59 -2.65
CA ALA A 375 -1.12 27.69 -1.60
C ALA A 375 -0.66 26.23 -1.80
N HIS A 376 -0.75 25.72 -3.03
CA HIS A 376 -0.30 24.36 -3.37
C HIS A 376 1.23 24.24 -3.23
N TYR A 377 1.98 25.24 -3.68
CA TYR A 377 3.42 25.32 -3.50
C TYR A 377 3.81 25.35 -2.02
N LYS A 378 3.14 26.19 -1.20
CA LYS A 378 3.40 26.27 0.25
C LYS A 378 3.17 24.90 0.90
N LYS A 379 2.06 24.23 0.59
CA LYS A 379 1.76 22.89 1.11
C LYS A 379 2.84 21.87 0.71
N PHE A 380 3.25 21.87 -0.55
CA PHE A 380 4.33 21.00 -1.05
C PHE A 380 5.64 21.24 -0.28
N PHE A 381 6.08 22.50 -0.16
CA PHE A 381 7.34 22.82 0.51
C PHE A 381 7.31 22.56 2.01
N ASN A 382 6.18 22.78 2.69
CA ASN A 382 6.04 22.39 4.09
C ASN A 382 6.27 20.88 4.27
N VAL A 383 5.61 20.05 3.46
CA VAL A 383 5.77 18.59 3.50
C VAL A 383 7.19 18.16 3.11
N ALA A 384 7.74 18.72 2.04
CA ALA A 384 9.07 18.37 1.56
C ALA A 384 10.17 18.78 2.55
N ASN A 385 10.09 19.98 3.14
CA ASN A 385 11.05 20.43 4.15
C ASN A 385 10.92 19.65 5.46
N SER A 386 9.69 19.34 5.89
CA SER A 386 9.45 18.50 7.07
C SER A 386 10.05 17.10 6.90
N LEU A 387 9.88 16.50 5.71
CA LEU A 387 10.49 15.22 5.38
C LEU A 387 12.03 15.30 5.45
N VAL A 388 12.63 16.31 4.83
CA VAL A 388 14.09 16.52 4.88
C VAL A 388 14.58 16.69 6.32
N ASN A 389 13.88 17.48 7.13
CA ASN A 389 14.26 17.76 8.52
C ASN A 389 14.28 16.49 9.38
N ILE A 390 13.23 15.67 9.28
CA ILE A 390 13.15 14.40 9.99
C ILE A 390 14.28 13.47 9.55
N ILE A 391 14.42 13.24 8.23
CA ILE A 391 15.37 12.25 7.70
C ILE A 391 16.81 12.65 8.04
N LYS A 392 17.18 13.94 7.92
CA LYS A 392 18.51 14.41 8.31
C LYS A 392 18.79 14.23 9.81
N SER A 393 17.81 14.53 10.65
CA SER A 393 17.94 14.33 12.09
C SER A 393 18.12 12.86 12.44
N LEU A 394 17.35 11.97 11.80
CA LEU A 394 17.52 10.53 11.95
C LEU A 394 18.88 10.03 11.44
N GLN A 395 19.39 10.56 10.32
CA GLN A 395 20.72 10.22 9.79
C GLN A 395 21.84 10.58 10.77
N GLN A 396 21.72 11.71 11.48
CA GLN A 396 22.66 12.10 12.52
C GLN A 396 22.60 11.13 13.72
N LEU A 397 21.40 10.69 14.08
CA LEU A 397 21.18 9.79 15.21
C LEU A 397 21.57 8.33 14.92
N ILE A 398 21.55 7.88 13.67
CA ILE A 398 21.89 6.48 13.28
C ILE A 398 23.33 6.10 13.65
N CYS A 399 24.24 7.08 13.65
CA CYS A 399 25.62 6.88 14.07
C CYS A 399 25.79 6.82 15.60
N ASN A 400 24.75 7.12 16.37
CA ASN A 400 24.80 7.08 17.83
C ASN A 400 24.38 5.69 18.34
N GLU A 401 25.34 4.98 18.93
CA GLU A 401 25.12 3.63 19.47
C GLU A 401 24.07 3.62 20.58
N GLU A 402 24.01 4.65 21.43
CA GLU A 402 23.06 4.75 22.56
C GLU A 402 21.59 4.96 22.11
N VAL A 403 21.40 5.42 20.87
CA VAL A 403 20.07 5.78 20.34
C VAL A 403 19.50 4.67 19.46
N PHE A 404 20.32 4.09 18.58
CA PHE A 404 19.83 3.15 17.57
C PHE A 404 20.60 1.83 17.48
N GLY A 405 21.66 1.62 18.25
CA GLY A 405 22.43 0.37 18.24
C GLY A 405 22.96 0.00 16.85
N LEU A 406 23.81 0.87 16.26
CA LEU A 406 24.44 0.72 14.93
C LEU A 406 23.46 0.31 13.80
N CYS A 407 22.72 1.30 13.28
CA CYS A 407 21.78 1.10 12.18
C CYS A 407 22.41 1.21 10.78
N ASP A 408 21.80 0.53 9.81
CA ASP A 408 22.24 0.44 8.40
C ASP A 408 21.54 1.46 7.47
N GLY A 409 20.88 2.48 8.02
CA GLY A 409 20.20 3.53 7.25
C GLY A 409 18.71 3.68 7.56
N ILE A 410 18.01 4.45 6.71
CA ILE A 410 16.60 4.80 6.87
C ILE A 410 15.79 4.31 5.68
N GLU A 411 14.59 3.80 5.92
CA GLU A 411 13.63 3.48 4.89
C GLU A 411 12.33 4.26 5.08
N ILE A 412 11.66 4.60 3.98
CA ILE A 412 10.33 5.21 4.04
C ILE A 412 9.29 4.17 3.65
N ILE A 413 8.21 4.06 4.42
CA ILE A 413 7.10 3.15 4.15
C ILE A 413 5.79 3.93 4.06
N LYS A 414 4.97 3.62 3.06
CA LYS A 414 3.59 4.09 2.97
C LYS A 414 2.70 3.19 3.84
N MET A 415 2.07 3.76 4.86
CA MET A 415 1.27 3.05 5.85
C MET A 415 0.21 2.14 5.22
N GLU A 416 -0.53 2.64 4.23
CA GLU A 416 -1.67 1.93 3.63
C GLU A 416 -1.27 0.69 2.83
N CYS A 417 0.02 0.53 2.50
CA CYS A 417 0.53 -0.67 1.83
C CYS A 417 0.76 -1.84 2.81
N LEU A 418 0.81 -1.59 4.12
CA LEU A 418 0.96 -2.66 5.12
C LEU A 418 -0.26 -3.59 5.16
N LYS A 419 -1.42 -3.17 4.65
CA LYS A 419 -2.61 -4.02 4.45
C LYS A 419 -2.37 -5.23 3.53
N TYR A 420 -1.31 -5.17 2.72
CA TYR A 420 -0.95 -6.27 1.85
C TYR A 420 -0.22 -7.40 2.60
N LEU A 421 0.23 -7.18 3.83
CA LEU A 421 0.92 -8.17 4.63
C LEU A 421 -0.05 -8.85 5.61
N THR A 422 0.13 -10.16 5.82
CA THR A 422 -0.53 -10.84 6.94
C THR A 422 0.09 -10.41 8.27
N GLU A 423 -0.57 -10.72 9.39
CA GLU A 423 -0.08 -10.35 10.72
C GLU A 423 1.29 -10.94 11.06
N LYS A 424 1.47 -12.23 10.73
CA LYS A 424 2.77 -12.91 10.85
C LYS A 424 3.84 -12.28 9.95
N GLU A 425 3.48 -11.85 8.75
CA GLU A 425 4.40 -11.14 7.86
C GLU A 425 4.75 -9.75 8.40
N LYS A 426 3.78 -9.02 8.97
CA LYS A 426 4.03 -7.73 9.62
C LYS A 426 4.99 -7.92 10.78
N GLU A 427 4.81 -8.95 11.60
CA GLU A 427 5.72 -9.28 12.71
C GLU A 427 7.15 -9.52 12.22
N ASN A 428 7.34 -10.40 11.24
CA ASN A 428 8.65 -10.66 10.64
C ASN A 428 9.23 -9.41 9.95
N TYR A 429 8.39 -8.59 9.32
CA TYR A 429 8.79 -7.36 8.67
C TYR A 429 9.27 -6.31 9.68
N ARG A 430 8.64 -6.24 10.85
CA ARG A 430 9.05 -5.35 11.96
C ARG A 430 10.43 -5.69 12.50
N MET A 431 10.81 -6.97 12.56
CA MET A 431 12.11 -7.40 13.08
C MET A 431 13.33 -6.83 12.31
N LYS A 432 13.12 -6.29 11.11
CA LYS A 432 14.14 -5.61 10.31
C LYS A 432 14.53 -4.23 10.83
N TYR A 433 13.65 -3.63 11.63
CA TYR A 433 13.78 -2.23 12.06
C TYR A 433 14.13 -2.16 13.53
N THR A 434 15.02 -1.22 13.87
CA THR A 434 15.33 -0.93 15.27
C THR A 434 14.22 -0.08 15.86
N SER A 435 13.76 0.92 15.09
CA SER A 435 12.70 1.86 15.45
C SER A 435 11.93 2.30 14.20
N ALA A 436 10.71 2.76 14.39
CA ALA A 436 9.77 3.24 13.39
C ALA A 436 9.10 4.52 13.91
N LEU A 437 9.21 5.58 13.12
CA LEU A 437 8.59 6.88 13.38
C LEU A 437 7.45 7.09 12.39
N ILE A 438 6.44 7.87 12.78
CA ILE A 438 5.35 8.22 11.89
C ILE A 438 5.31 9.72 11.64
N GLY A 439 5.24 10.08 10.36
CA GLY A 439 4.86 11.41 9.92
C GLY A 439 3.40 11.38 9.47
N SER A 440 2.54 12.16 10.12
CA SER A 440 1.13 12.27 9.73
C SER A 440 0.55 13.62 10.09
N ASN A 441 -0.39 14.09 9.26
CA ASN A 441 -1.07 15.37 9.44
C ASN A 441 -2.47 15.22 10.06
N SER A 442 -3.01 14.01 10.03
CA SER A 442 -4.36 13.73 10.46
C SER A 442 -4.41 12.41 11.21
N LYS A 443 -5.48 12.18 11.95
CA LYS A 443 -5.76 10.87 12.53
C LYS A 443 -5.69 9.78 11.47
N ILE A 444 -5.01 8.68 11.75
CA ILE A 444 -4.96 7.56 10.83
C ILE A 444 -6.20 6.70 11.09
N ILE A 445 -7.18 6.77 10.19
CA ILE A 445 -8.51 6.15 10.40
C ILE A 445 -8.53 4.65 10.09
N SER A 446 -7.49 4.07 9.50
CA SER A 446 -7.48 2.64 9.20
C SER A 446 -7.22 1.80 10.45
N CYS A 447 -8.29 1.45 11.16
CA CYS A 447 -8.29 0.49 12.26
C CYS A 447 -8.17 -0.97 11.77
N GLN A 448 -8.00 -1.17 10.46
CA GLN A 448 -7.64 -2.45 9.82
C GLN A 448 -6.14 -2.78 9.98
N HIS A 449 -5.44 -2.03 10.83
CA HIS A 449 -4.01 -2.19 11.04
C HIS A 449 -3.79 -2.48 12.51
N THR A 450 -3.39 -3.71 12.78
CA THR A 450 -2.62 -4.01 13.98
C THR A 450 -1.44 -3.03 14.04
N PRO A 451 -1.14 -2.46 15.21
CA PRO A 451 -0.07 -1.48 15.35
C PRO A 451 1.25 -2.08 14.84
N PHE A 452 1.75 -1.53 13.73
CA PHE A 452 3.09 -1.81 13.23
C PHE A 452 4.10 -1.20 14.21
N CYS A 453 4.69 -1.99 15.09
CA CYS A 453 5.72 -1.51 16.01
C CYS A 453 7.09 -2.05 15.57
N PRO A 454 8.09 -1.18 15.42
CA PRO A 454 8.78 -0.82 16.64
C PRO A 454 8.80 0.69 16.93
N GLN A 455 8.21 1.12 18.05
CA GLN A 455 8.79 2.06 19.02
C GLN A 455 8.48 3.57 19.00
N LEU A 456 7.76 4.19 18.06
CA LEU A 456 7.27 5.58 18.24
C LEU A 456 5.82 5.83 17.75
N ILE A 457 5.00 4.79 17.62
CA ILE A 457 3.58 4.92 17.28
C ILE A 457 2.77 4.31 18.43
N PRO A 458 1.92 5.09 19.11
CA PRO A 458 1.02 4.53 20.11
C PRO A 458 0.06 3.53 19.45
N HIS A 459 -0.66 2.76 20.26
CA HIS A 459 -1.65 1.82 19.76
C HIS A 459 -2.59 2.49 18.72
N SER A 460 -2.87 1.82 17.60
CA SER A 460 -3.57 2.42 16.44
C SER A 460 -4.93 3.01 16.79
N VAL A 461 -5.56 2.51 17.85
CA VAL A 461 -6.79 3.02 18.45
C VAL A 461 -6.69 4.50 18.89
N PHE A 462 -5.51 5.00 19.27
CA PHE A 462 -5.34 6.40 19.68
C PHE A 462 -5.58 7.37 18.51
N SER A 463 -5.40 6.89 17.28
CA SER A 463 -5.73 7.62 16.06
C SER A 463 -7.23 7.60 15.73
N SER A 464 -8.08 6.97 16.54
CA SER A 464 -9.52 6.93 16.33
C SER A 464 -10.22 8.21 16.80
N TYR A 465 -11.27 8.62 16.11
CA TYR A 465 -12.17 9.66 16.63
C TYR A 465 -12.91 9.25 17.89
N LEU A 466 -13.14 7.95 18.10
CA LEU A 466 -13.72 7.45 19.35
C LEU A 466 -12.79 7.73 20.54
N PHE A 467 -11.49 7.70 20.33
CA PHE A 467 -10.51 8.01 21.37
C PHE A 467 -10.60 9.48 21.79
N THR A 468 -10.72 10.42 20.84
CA THR A 468 -10.94 11.83 21.18
C THR A 468 -12.25 12.05 21.92
N ILE A 469 -13.34 11.36 21.54
CA ILE A 469 -14.58 11.44 22.31
C ILE A 469 -14.41 10.90 23.73
N PHE A 470 -13.69 9.79 23.88
CA PHE A 470 -13.35 9.27 25.21
C PHE A 470 -12.59 10.29 26.05
N LEU A 471 -11.61 11.00 25.47
CA LEU A 471 -10.91 12.08 26.16
C LEU A 471 -11.88 13.22 26.51
N ASN A 472 -12.75 13.64 25.57
CA ASN A 472 -13.74 14.69 25.83
C ASN A 472 -14.62 14.36 27.05
N TYR A 473 -15.09 13.10 27.15
CA TYR A 473 -15.85 12.61 28.31
C TYR A 473 -15.03 12.57 29.59
N SER A 474 -13.80 12.06 29.52
CA SER A 474 -12.94 11.86 30.69
C SER A 474 -12.50 13.18 31.32
N TYR A 475 -12.29 14.20 30.49
CA TYR A 475 -11.84 15.54 30.93
C TYR A 475 -12.97 16.58 31.00
N ASN A 476 -14.20 16.21 30.63
CA ASN A 476 -15.35 17.11 30.51
C ASN A 476 -15.00 18.41 29.74
N SER A 477 -14.34 18.25 28.60
CA SER A 477 -13.87 19.37 27.78
C SER A 477 -14.00 19.03 26.30
N GLY A 478 -14.33 20.06 25.52
CA GLY A 478 -14.57 19.95 24.09
C GLY A 478 -15.99 20.33 23.72
N ILE A 479 -16.18 20.49 22.43
CA ILE A 479 -17.43 20.96 21.84
C ILE A 479 -18.44 19.82 21.69
N SER A 480 -19.74 20.17 21.68
CA SER A 480 -20.82 19.20 21.45
C SER A 480 -20.60 18.44 20.15
N THR A 481 -20.41 17.12 20.24
CA THR A 481 -19.95 16.27 19.14
C THR A 481 -20.86 15.05 19.00
N LEU A 482 -21.27 14.74 17.76
CA LEU A 482 -22.08 13.56 17.47
C LEU A 482 -21.46 12.78 16.31
N ILE A 483 -21.28 11.47 16.52
CA ILE A 483 -20.87 10.54 15.45
C ILE A 483 -22.10 9.82 14.91
N LEU A 484 -22.23 9.80 13.59
CA LEU A 484 -23.32 9.17 12.87
C LEU A 484 -22.80 8.00 12.01
N PRO A 485 -23.33 6.78 12.18
CA PRO A 485 -22.96 5.63 11.36
C PRO A 485 -23.32 5.82 9.90
N LYS A 486 -22.53 5.21 9.01
CA LYS A 486 -22.89 5.08 7.59
C LYS A 486 -24.26 4.40 7.46
N GLY A 487 -25.11 4.94 6.59
CA GLY A 487 -26.47 4.45 6.35
C GLY A 487 -27.52 5.00 7.32
N SER A 488 -27.13 5.81 8.31
CA SER A 488 -28.08 6.53 9.16
C SER A 488 -28.90 7.51 8.34
N PHE A 489 -30.18 7.68 8.68
CA PHE A 489 -31.06 8.68 8.10
C PHE A 489 -31.66 9.54 9.22
N LEU A 490 -31.35 10.83 9.19
CA LEU A 490 -31.87 11.81 10.13
C LEU A 490 -33.19 12.39 9.60
N GLN A 491 -34.26 12.28 10.39
CA GLN A 491 -35.53 12.97 10.09
C GLN A 491 -35.52 14.43 10.57
N SER A 492 -34.79 14.71 11.64
CA SER A 492 -34.53 16.04 12.16
C SER A 492 -33.11 16.08 12.73
N LEU A 493 -32.58 17.29 12.90
CA LEU A 493 -31.34 17.47 13.65
C LEU A 493 -31.63 17.16 15.14
N PRO A 494 -30.70 16.53 15.89
CA PRO A 494 -30.91 16.32 17.33
C PRO A 494 -31.02 17.64 18.08
N ASN A 495 -31.92 17.68 19.08
CA ASN A 495 -32.27 18.90 19.83
C ASN A 495 -31.05 19.60 20.42
N GLN A 496 -30.01 18.85 20.83
CA GLN A 496 -28.76 19.38 21.38
C GLN A 496 -28.00 20.28 20.41
N PHE A 497 -28.24 20.14 19.10
CA PHE A 497 -27.59 20.96 18.08
C PHE A 497 -28.42 22.16 17.61
N HIS A 498 -29.67 22.31 18.08
CA HIS A 498 -30.52 23.45 17.70
C HIS A 498 -30.01 24.79 18.23
N GLN A 499 -29.20 24.78 19.29
CA GLN A 499 -28.60 25.97 19.88
C GLN A 499 -27.41 26.54 19.08
N PHE A 500 -26.95 25.83 18.04
CA PHE A 500 -25.82 26.25 17.21
C PHE A 500 -26.30 26.81 15.87
N ASN A 501 -25.57 27.78 15.32
CA ASN A 501 -25.87 28.33 14.00
C ASN A 501 -25.25 27.50 12.87
N PHE A 502 -24.14 26.82 13.15
CA PHE A 502 -23.35 26.07 12.20
C PHE A 502 -23.00 24.68 12.72
N ILE A 503 -22.76 23.77 11.78
CA ILE A 503 -22.27 22.43 12.03
C ILE A 503 -20.97 22.23 11.26
N LEU A 504 -19.91 21.88 11.96
CA LEU A 504 -18.69 21.36 11.35
C LEU A 504 -18.87 19.85 11.14
N SER A 505 -18.98 19.44 9.89
CA SER A 505 -19.00 18.05 9.49
C SER A 505 -17.59 17.59 9.13
N THR A 506 -17.08 16.60 9.86
CA THR A 506 -15.83 15.90 9.56
C THR A 506 -16.14 14.50 9.09
N THR A 507 -15.74 14.19 7.86
CA THR A 507 -15.84 12.84 7.30
C THR A 507 -14.66 11.97 7.76
N PHE A 508 -14.84 10.66 7.68
CA PHE A 508 -13.77 9.69 7.95
C PHE A 508 -12.68 9.66 6.85
N THR A 509 -12.74 10.56 5.87
CA THR A 509 -11.64 10.84 4.92
C THR A 509 -10.95 12.18 5.22
N HIS A 510 -11.17 12.73 6.43
CA HIS A 510 -10.68 14.03 6.90
C HIS A 510 -11.14 15.25 6.10
N ARG A 511 -12.18 15.10 5.28
CA ARG A 511 -12.82 16.28 4.69
C ARG A 511 -13.69 16.95 5.74
N GLN A 512 -13.44 18.23 5.96
CA GLN A 512 -14.14 19.09 6.89
C GLN A 512 -14.93 20.14 6.10
N ASP A 513 -16.22 20.22 6.37
CA ASP A 513 -17.13 21.19 5.75
C ASP A 513 -17.97 21.85 6.84
N ILE A 514 -18.10 23.18 6.80
CA ILE A 514 -18.95 23.95 7.71
C ILE A 514 -20.25 24.27 6.98
N VAL A 515 -21.38 23.85 7.57
CA VAL A 515 -22.72 23.99 6.98
C VAL A 515 -23.63 24.70 7.98
N SER A 516 -24.50 25.59 7.51
CA SER A 516 -25.52 26.20 8.36
C SER A 516 -26.52 25.14 8.84
N THR A 517 -27.07 25.30 10.05
CA THR A 517 -28.05 24.35 10.59
C THR A 517 -29.29 24.21 9.70
N SER A 518 -29.67 25.26 8.98
CA SER A 518 -30.77 25.26 8.00
C SER A 518 -30.57 24.25 6.87
N ASN A 519 -29.31 24.03 6.44
CA ASN A 519 -28.97 23.15 5.32
C ASN A 519 -28.35 21.81 5.78
N ALA A 520 -28.08 21.67 7.08
CA ALA A 520 -27.34 20.54 7.62
C ALA A 520 -28.03 19.19 7.35
N LEU A 521 -29.35 19.10 7.50
CA LEU A 521 -30.07 17.82 7.38
C LEU A 521 -29.89 17.18 5.99
N LEU A 522 -30.03 17.97 4.93
CA LEU A 522 -29.84 17.52 3.55
C LEU A 522 -28.40 17.08 3.30
N PHE A 523 -27.45 17.91 3.71
CA PHE A 523 -26.02 17.65 3.54
C PHE A 523 -25.58 16.35 4.27
N LEU A 524 -26.01 16.19 5.51
CA LEU A 524 -25.69 15.03 6.34
C LEU A 524 -26.30 13.75 5.74
N ASN A 525 -27.59 13.76 5.40
CA ASN A 525 -28.26 12.58 4.84
C ASN A 525 -27.68 12.14 3.48
N GLU A 526 -27.23 13.07 2.63
CA GLU A 526 -26.53 12.71 1.39
C GLU A 526 -25.17 12.06 1.67
N THR A 527 -24.41 12.64 2.59
CA THR A 527 -23.06 12.15 2.91
C THR A 527 -23.09 10.78 3.62
N LEU A 528 -24.08 10.56 4.51
CA LEU A 528 -24.27 9.32 5.28
C LEU A 528 -24.57 8.10 4.41
N LYS A 529 -25.07 8.28 3.18
CA LYS A 529 -25.23 7.18 2.21
C LYS A 529 -23.91 6.49 1.89
N SER A 530 -22.81 7.25 1.92
CA SER A 530 -21.50 6.80 1.44
C SER A 530 -20.53 6.45 2.58
N GLN A 531 -20.54 7.20 3.68
CA GLN A 531 -19.55 7.11 4.76
C GLN A 531 -20.12 7.63 6.09
N PRO A 532 -19.54 7.26 7.24
CA PRO A 532 -19.90 7.84 8.53
C PRO A 532 -19.36 9.28 8.67
N ILE A 533 -20.00 10.04 9.56
CA ILE A 533 -19.74 11.47 9.74
C ILE A 533 -19.64 11.80 11.22
N ILE A 534 -18.79 12.77 11.55
CA ILE A 534 -18.71 13.40 12.85
C ILE A 534 -19.19 14.83 12.69
N ILE A 535 -20.13 15.25 13.52
CA ILE A 535 -20.63 16.61 13.52
C ILE A 535 -20.25 17.29 14.83
N HIS A 536 -19.84 18.56 14.73
CA HIS A 536 -19.60 19.42 15.87
C HIS A 536 -20.46 20.68 15.79
N GLY A 537 -21.03 21.08 16.92
CA GLY A 537 -21.83 22.30 17.02
C GLY A 537 -20.94 23.53 17.09
N LEU A 538 -21.21 24.54 16.25
CA LEU A 538 -20.46 25.79 16.19
C LEU A 538 -21.39 27.01 16.23
N GLN A 539 -21.02 28.01 17.04
CA GLN A 539 -21.75 29.29 17.06
C GLN A 539 -21.43 30.18 15.86
N PHE A 540 -20.20 30.10 15.34
CA PHE A 540 -19.73 30.91 14.22
C PHE A 540 -19.13 30.04 13.10
N ASN A 541 -19.10 30.58 11.90
CA ASN A 541 -18.64 29.87 10.70
C ASN A 541 -17.12 29.79 10.57
N LYS A 542 -16.35 30.42 11.46
CA LYS A 542 -14.89 30.47 11.44
C LYS A 542 -14.32 30.24 12.85
N PRO A 543 -14.22 28.98 13.30
CA PRO A 543 -13.51 28.67 14.53
C PRO A 543 -12.00 28.90 14.36
N HIS A 544 -11.33 29.21 15.47
CA HIS A 544 -9.88 29.31 15.53
C HIS A 544 -9.29 28.05 16.16
N TYR A 545 -8.14 27.62 15.65
CA TYR A 545 -7.44 26.44 16.14
C TYR A 545 -6.03 26.82 16.57
N GLU A 546 -5.58 26.26 17.69
CA GLU A 546 -4.19 26.34 18.14
C GLU A 546 -3.63 24.92 18.31
N ASN A 547 -2.44 24.69 17.77
CA ASN A 547 -1.74 23.42 17.86
C ASN A 547 -0.67 23.50 18.96
N ILE A 548 -0.78 22.64 19.98
CA ILE A 548 0.23 22.47 21.03
C ILE A 548 0.99 21.18 20.79
N ILE A 549 2.29 21.31 20.54
CA ILE A 549 3.20 20.18 20.32
C ILE A 549 3.49 19.45 21.63
N PHE A 550 3.50 18.11 21.58
CA PHE A 550 4.08 17.28 22.65
C PHE A 550 5.28 16.47 22.12
N PRO A 551 6.35 16.29 22.94
CA PRO A 551 6.47 16.66 24.36
C PRO A 551 6.40 18.17 24.63
N ILE A 552 5.66 18.55 25.67
CA ILE A 552 5.18 19.92 25.89
C ILE A 552 6.32 20.93 26.10
N GLU A 553 7.45 20.47 26.61
CA GLU A 553 8.65 21.27 26.80
C GLU A 553 9.18 21.89 25.50
N PHE A 554 9.01 21.21 24.37
CA PHE A 554 9.39 21.71 23.05
C PHE A 554 8.33 22.61 22.42
N SER A 555 7.13 22.71 23.01
CA SER A 555 6.06 23.56 22.49
C SER A 555 6.39 25.04 22.64
N GLN A 556 6.23 25.78 21.54
CA GLN A 556 6.34 27.23 21.52
C GLN A 556 5.02 27.94 21.85
N SER A 557 3.89 27.22 21.85
CA SER A 557 2.57 27.81 22.10
C SER A 557 2.44 28.26 23.57
N PRO A 558 1.90 29.46 23.85
CA PRO A 558 1.61 29.90 25.22
C PRO A 558 0.55 29.03 25.90
N LEU A 559 -0.35 28.40 25.14
CA LEU A 559 -1.41 27.52 25.64
C LEU A 559 -0.89 26.17 26.18
N LYS A 560 0.43 25.93 26.12
CA LYS A 560 1.05 24.79 26.79
C LYS A 560 0.85 24.75 28.31
N LYS A 561 0.56 25.91 28.92
CA LYS A 561 0.25 26.05 30.35
C LYS A 561 -1.23 25.82 30.68
N HIS A 562 -2.07 25.58 29.69
CA HIS A 562 -3.50 25.39 29.89
C HIS A 562 -3.76 24.17 30.81
N PRO A 563 -4.67 24.24 31.80
CA PRO A 563 -4.90 23.17 32.77
C PRO A 563 -5.18 21.80 32.13
N ILE A 564 -6.01 21.76 31.07
CA ILE A 564 -6.31 20.51 30.37
C ILE A 564 -5.08 19.90 29.68
N ILE A 565 -4.20 20.74 29.17
CA ILE A 565 -3.00 20.30 28.45
C ILE A 565 -2.02 19.67 29.45
N GLN A 566 -1.85 20.28 30.62
CA GLN A 566 -1.03 19.71 31.69
C GLN A 566 -1.59 18.37 32.18
N LYS A 567 -2.91 18.28 32.36
CA LYS A 567 -3.57 17.05 32.81
C LYS A 567 -3.53 15.92 31.76
N LEU A 568 -3.78 16.24 30.49
CA LEU A 568 -3.61 15.29 29.39
C LEU A 568 -2.16 14.80 29.29
N SER A 569 -1.20 15.70 29.48
CA SER A 569 0.22 15.34 29.43
C SER A 569 0.64 14.37 30.52
N SER A 570 0.13 14.55 31.75
CA SER A 570 0.43 13.65 32.85
C SER A 570 -0.24 12.30 32.65
N ASP A 571 -1.55 12.30 32.38
CA ASP A 571 -2.37 11.09 32.37
C ASP A 571 -2.03 10.17 31.19
N LEU A 572 -1.71 10.76 30.02
CA LEU A 572 -1.31 10.00 28.82
C LEU A 572 0.22 9.85 28.71
N THR A 573 0.99 10.38 29.67
CA THR A 573 2.47 10.41 29.64
C THR A 573 2.99 10.90 28.28
N LEU A 574 2.48 12.04 27.80
CA LEU A 574 2.80 12.57 26.47
C LEU A 574 4.27 12.96 26.29
N SER A 575 5.05 12.99 27.38
CA SER A 575 6.51 13.15 27.34
C SER A 575 7.23 12.02 26.61
N LYS A 576 6.59 10.87 26.42
CA LYS A 576 7.15 9.71 25.69
C LYS A 576 6.76 9.67 24.21
N PHE A 577 5.83 10.52 23.76
CA PHE A 577 5.31 10.49 22.40
C PHE A 577 5.61 11.81 21.68
N VAL A 578 5.46 11.79 20.36
CA VAL A 578 5.45 13.01 19.54
C VAL A 578 4.09 13.22 18.90
N GLY A 579 3.67 14.47 18.81
CA GLY A 579 2.42 14.83 18.16
C GLY A 579 1.94 16.22 18.49
N LYS A 580 0.65 16.46 18.25
CA LYS A 580 0.00 17.71 18.55
C LYS A 580 -1.37 17.52 19.19
N ILE A 581 -1.68 18.39 20.14
CA ILE A 581 -3.02 18.61 20.67
C ILE A 581 -3.59 19.84 19.96
N VAL A 582 -4.82 19.74 19.50
CA VAL A 582 -5.55 20.83 18.86
C VAL A 582 -6.56 21.36 19.86
N LEU A 583 -6.47 22.65 20.18
CA LEU A 583 -7.52 23.38 20.89
C LEU A 583 -8.35 24.19 19.90
N ILE A 584 -9.63 24.33 20.18
CA ILE A 584 -10.57 25.14 19.39
C ILE A 584 -11.09 26.30 20.23
N ASN A 585 -11.18 27.46 19.62
CA ASN A 585 -11.88 28.62 20.14
C ASN A 585 -13.03 28.97 19.20
N THR A 586 -14.24 28.93 19.74
CA THR A 586 -15.49 29.21 19.02
C THR A 586 -16.09 30.57 19.39
N THR A 587 -15.29 31.51 19.91
CA THR A 587 -15.72 32.88 20.23
C THR A 587 -15.33 33.86 19.11
N GLU A 588 -16.16 34.87 18.87
CA GLU A 588 -16.06 35.70 17.65
C GLU A 588 -14.90 36.71 17.67
N ASN A 589 -14.41 37.14 18.85
CA ASN A 589 -13.53 38.30 18.98
C ASN A 589 -12.45 38.22 20.07
N ASP A 590 -12.31 37.11 20.79
CA ASP A 590 -11.38 37.00 21.92
C ASP A 590 -10.28 35.96 21.64
N PHE A 591 -9.28 36.39 20.86
CA PHE A 591 -8.12 35.59 20.46
C PHE A 591 -6.93 35.75 21.40
N ASP A 592 -7.20 36.13 22.66
CA ASP A 592 -6.16 36.21 23.66
C ASP A 592 -5.73 34.78 24.06
N LEU A 593 -4.54 34.39 23.63
CA LEU A 593 -3.94 33.10 23.98
C LEU A 593 -3.67 32.97 25.49
N ASN A 594 -3.78 34.05 26.25
CA ASN A 594 -3.68 34.04 27.72
C ASN A 594 -5.03 33.78 28.42
N LYS A 595 -6.16 33.86 27.70
CA LYS A 595 -7.49 33.55 28.24
C LYS A 595 -7.84 32.09 28.00
N PHE A 596 -7.42 31.25 28.92
CA PHE A 596 -7.57 29.79 28.81
C PHE A 596 -9.03 29.34 28.72
N ASP A 597 -9.97 30.03 29.37
CA ASP A 597 -11.38 29.63 29.42
C ASP A 597 -12.09 29.59 28.05
N ASN A 598 -11.57 30.31 27.05
CA ASN A 598 -12.14 30.37 25.70
C ASN A 598 -11.66 29.21 24.80
N TRP A 599 -10.71 28.40 25.26
CA TRP A 599 -10.11 27.32 24.50
C TRP A 599 -10.56 25.97 25.02
N GLU A 600 -11.13 25.15 24.14
CA GLU A 600 -11.58 23.80 24.47
C GLU A 600 -10.76 22.75 23.72
N PHE A 601 -10.64 21.56 24.33
CA PHE A 601 -9.98 20.45 23.67
C PHE A 601 -10.78 20.00 22.44
N PHE A 602 -10.12 19.95 21.28
CA PHE A 602 -10.76 19.57 20.03
C PHE A 602 -10.24 18.24 19.52
N ASP A 603 -8.91 18.09 19.47
CA ASP A 603 -8.33 16.86 18.97
C ASP A 603 -6.93 16.56 19.50
N ILE A 604 -6.49 15.30 19.36
CA ILE A 604 -5.12 14.87 19.56
C ILE A 604 -4.67 14.02 18.37
N VAL A 605 -3.49 14.33 17.84
CA VAL A 605 -2.88 13.64 16.69
C VAL A 605 -1.49 13.20 17.11
N PHE A 606 -1.25 11.89 17.08
CA PHE A 606 0.06 11.30 17.33
C PHE A 606 0.84 11.18 16.02
N GLY A 607 2.15 11.41 16.10
CA GLY A 607 3.04 11.45 14.95
C GLY A 607 3.60 12.84 14.68
N ILE A 608 4.71 12.88 13.96
CA ILE A 608 5.38 14.13 13.60
C ILE A 608 4.54 14.87 12.54
N PRO A 609 4.11 16.12 12.78
CA PRO A 609 3.40 16.92 11.78
C PRO A 609 4.24 17.12 10.52
N MET A 610 3.61 17.08 9.36
CA MET A 610 4.28 17.18 8.06
C MET A 610 3.82 18.39 7.25
N ASP A 611 2.64 18.93 7.49
CA ASP A 611 2.05 20.07 6.77
C ASP A 611 2.45 21.44 7.33
N CYS A 612 3.08 21.47 8.50
CA CYS A 612 3.60 22.66 9.15
C CYS A 612 5.05 22.44 9.60
N TYR A 613 5.99 23.15 8.97
CA TYR A 613 7.42 22.97 9.20
C TYR A 613 7.86 23.42 10.61
N ASP A 614 7.24 24.47 11.16
CA ASP A 614 7.59 24.96 12.50
C ASP A 614 7.13 24.00 13.61
N GLU A 615 5.94 23.40 13.45
CA GLU A 615 5.45 22.31 14.30
C GLU A 615 6.34 21.05 14.18
N ASN A 616 6.74 20.72 12.94
CA ASN A 616 7.66 19.63 12.66
C ASN A 616 8.99 19.79 13.39
N GLN A 617 9.60 20.98 13.34
CA GLN A 617 10.85 21.28 14.03
C GLN A 617 10.76 21.06 15.54
N GLN A 618 9.67 21.48 16.17
CA GLN A 618 9.45 21.27 17.61
C GLN A 618 9.42 19.78 17.95
N CYS A 619 8.73 18.94 17.16
CA CYS A 619 8.72 17.49 17.35
C CYS A 619 10.08 16.84 17.09
N VAL A 620 10.78 17.26 16.04
CA VAL A 620 12.08 16.70 15.65
C VAL A 620 13.15 16.96 16.72
N ASN A 621 13.11 18.12 17.37
CA ASN A 621 14.01 18.45 18.48
C ASN A 621 13.85 17.52 19.69
N ALA A 622 12.69 16.88 19.85
CA ALA A 622 12.44 15.93 20.93
C ALA A 622 13.01 14.52 20.65
N LEU A 623 13.25 14.17 19.38
CA LEU A 623 13.63 12.81 18.98
C LEU A 623 14.88 12.25 19.68
N PRO A 624 15.97 13.02 19.87
CA PRO A 624 17.15 12.50 20.56
C PRO A 624 16.85 12.01 21.98
N SER A 625 15.94 12.68 22.71
CA SER A 625 15.56 12.30 24.07
C SER A 625 14.64 11.07 24.11
N LEU A 626 13.76 10.94 23.11
CA LEU A 626 12.76 9.89 23.04
C LEU A 626 13.31 8.54 22.59
N LEU A 627 14.32 8.57 21.73
CA LEU A 627 14.84 7.38 21.04
C LEU A 627 15.87 6.57 21.84
N ILE A 628 16.32 7.06 23.00
CA ILE A 628 17.31 6.39 23.85
C ILE A 628 16.78 5.01 24.28
N GLU A 629 17.61 3.98 24.13
CA GLU A 629 17.22 2.56 24.02
C GLU A 629 16.39 1.97 25.18
N ASN A 630 16.30 2.63 26.33
CA ASN A 630 15.60 2.14 27.53
C ASN A 630 14.11 2.56 27.65
N SER A 631 13.56 3.35 26.73
CA SER A 631 12.16 3.85 26.79
C SER A 631 11.13 2.96 26.07
N LYS A 632 11.58 1.95 25.32
CA LYS A 632 10.83 1.28 24.26
C LYS A 632 9.72 0.35 24.77
N GLU A 633 10.02 -0.50 25.75
CA GLU A 633 9.05 -1.40 26.40
C GLU A 633 8.05 -0.59 27.23
N GLU A 634 8.56 0.42 27.94
CA GLU A 634 7.77 1.30 28.80
C GLU A 634 6.70 2.09 28.00
N MET A 635 7.01 2.52 26.77
CA MET A 635 6.05 3.16 25.87
C MET A 635 4.90 2.24 25.46
N TRP A 636 5.22 0.98 25.19
CA TRP A 636 4.23 -0.01 24.78
C TRP A 636 3.31 -0.38 25.94
N GLU A 637 3.88 -0.60 27.13
CA GLU A 637 3.12 -0.84 28.36
C GLU A 637 2.18 0.33 28.68
N THR A 638 2.70 1.57 28.63
CA THR A 638 1.89 2.79 28.84
C THR A 638 0.73 2.86 27.85
N SER A 639 0.97 2.53 26.57
CA SER A 639 -0.08 2.52 25.55
C SER A 639 -1.12 1.44 25.83
N SER A 640 -0.69 0.24 26.22
CA SER A 640 -1.54 -0.90 26.52
C SER A 640 -2.52 -0.60 27.67
N ASP A 641 -2.04 0.02 28.75
CA ASP A 641 -2.87 0.36 29.90
C ASP A 641 -4.00 1.35 29.55
N ILE A 642 -3.68 2.39 28.80
CA ILE A 642 -4.67 3.37 28.32
C ILE A 642 -5.69 2.72 27.38
N VAL A 643 -5.24 1.81 26.51
CA VAL A 643 -6.14 1.06 25.60
C VAL A 643 -7.14 0.22 26.39
N GLN A 644 -6.73 -0.42 27.49
CA GLN A 644 -7.64 -1.21 28.32
C GLN A 644 -8.73 -0.32 28.94
N VAL A 645 -8.37 0.85 29.47
CA VAL A 645 -9.34 1.82 30.00
C VAL A 645 -10.28 2.32 28.91
N PHE A 646 -9.75 2.60 27.72
CA PHE A 646 -10.56 3.02 26.57
C PHE A 646 -11.56 1.94 26.13
N PHE A 647 -11.16 0.67 26.07
CA PHE A 647 -12.08 -0.42 25.73
C PHE A 647 -13.13 -0.68 26.80
N GLN A 648 -12.79 -0.51 28.07
CA GLN A 648 -13.80 -0.49 29.13
C GLN A 648 -14.81 0.64 28.92
N PHE A 649 -14.37 1.84 28.53
CA PHE A 649 -15.27 2.93 28.17
C PHE A 649 -16.17 2.58 26.99
N LEU A 650 -15.65 1.97 25.92
CA LEU A 650 -16.46 1.53 24.78
C LEU A 650 -17.53 0.52 25.21
N SER A 651 -17.15 -0.49 26.01
CA SER A 651 -18.09 -1.51 26.49
C SER A 651 -19.27 -0.93 27.27
N LYS A 652 -19.01 0.07 28.11
CA LYS A 652 -20.04 0.78 28.89
C LYS A 652 -21.01 1.56 28.00
N ASN A 653 -20.58 1.96 26.81
CA ASN A 653 -21.37 2.77 25.86
C ASN A 653 -21.94 1.93 24.70
N GLY A 654 -22.17 0.62 24.93
CA GLY A 654 -22.92 -0.23 23.99
C GLY A 654 -22.10 -0.81 22.83
N PHE A 655 -20.77 -0.69 22.86
CA PHE A 655 -19.92 -1.42 21.93
C PHE A 655 -19.73 -2.87 22.42
N ASP A 656 -19.76 -3.83 21.50
CA ASP A 656 -19.66 -5.25 21.83
C ASP A 656 -18.27 -5.58 22.42
N TYR A 657 -18.23 -5.73 23.75
CA TYR A 657 -17.03 -6.04 24.51
C TYR A 657 -16.41 -7.38 24.11
N ASN A 658 -17.18 -8.36 23.65
CA ASN A 658 -16.65 -9.66 23.25
C ASN A 658 -15.90 -9.61 21.91
N SER A 659 -16.19 -8.61 21.05
CA SER A 659 -15.35 -8.27 19.89
C SER A 659 -14.09 -7.49 20.27
N LEU A 660 -14.05 -6.92 21.48
CA LEU A 660 -13.01 -6.03 22.01
C LEU A 660 -12.11 -6.71 23.07
N ASN A 661 -12.43 -7.93 23.49
CA ASN A 661 -11.71 -8.65 24.53
C ASN A 661 -10.82 -9.75 23.96
N ASN A 662 -9.66 -9.89 24.61
CA ASN A 662 -8.66 -10.95 24.48
C ASN A 662 -7.60 -10.76 23.39
N GLN A 663 -6.50 -11.46 23.62
CA GLN A 663 -5.23 -11.61 22.89
C GLN A 663 -5.32 -11.78 21.34
N TYR A 664 -6.51 -11.67 20.76
CA TYR A 664 -6.90 -11.75 19.37
C TYR A 664 -7.04 -10.39 18.66
N ILE A 665 -6.86 -9.25 19.36
CA ILE A 665 -6.80 -7.90 18.76
C ILE A 665 -5.71 -7.78 17.68
N LEU A 666 -4.76 -8.71 17.67
CA LEU A 666 -3.72 -8.84 16.65
C LEU A 666 -4.12 -9.69 15.43
N LYS A 667 -5.37 -10.18 15.31
CA LYS A 667 -5.76 -11.14 14.26
C LYS A 667 -6.94 -10.73 13.39
N GLU A 668 -7.80 -9.80 13.81
CA GLU A 668 -8.95 -9.36 13.02
C GLU A 668 -9.08 -7.83 12.99
N ASP A 669 -9.54 -7.31 11.84
CA ASP A 669 -9.78 -5.89 11.61
C ASP A 669 -10.93 -5.38 12.48
N ILE A 670 -10.63 -4.52 13.47
CA ILE A 670 -11.68 -3.87 14.27
C ILE A 670 -12.23 -2.68 13.49
N LEU A 671 -13.48 -2.78 13.02
CA LEU A 671 -14.22 -1.61 12.56
C LEU A 671 -14.56 -0.72 13.78
N LEU A 672 -13.76 0.31 14.06
CA LEU A 672 -14.10 1.37 15.03
C LEU A 672 -15.18 2.34 14.47
N TYR A 673 -16.13 1.81 13.73
CA TYR A 673 -17.33 2.52 13.35
C TYR A 673 -18.40 2.24 14.40
N PRO A 674 -19.05 3.28 14.97
CA PRO A 674 -20.19 3.06 15.83
C PRO A 674 -21.27 2.27 15.07
N SER A 675 -21.84 1.24 15.71
CA SER A 675 -23.08 0.62 15.21
C SER A 675 -24.30 1.52 15.46
N GLN A 676 -24.19 2.46 16.40
CA GLN A 676 -25.23 3.41 16.79
C GLN A 676 -24.66 4.82 16.97
N PRO A 677 -25.46 5.90 16.80
CA PRO A 677 -25.00 7.25 17.03
C PRO A 677 -24.42 7.47 18.43
N ILE A 678 -23.31 8.21 18.54
CA ILE A 678 -22.66 8.56 19.82
C ILE A 678 -22.66 10.06 19.98
N LEU A 679 -23.26 10.57 21.06
CA LEU A 679 -23.35 11.99 21.37
C LEU A 679 -22.51 12.34 22.59
N PHE A 680 -21.48 13.16 22.42
CA PHE A 680 -20.82 13.86 23.52
C PHE A 680 -21.42 15.25 23.72
N GLU A 681 -21.79 15.54 24.97
CA GLU A 681 -22.23 16.86 25.43
C GLU A 681 -21.53 17.17 26.76
N LYS A 682 -20.99 18.40 26.86
CA LYS A 682 -20.30 18.86 28.06
C LYS A 682 -21.30 18.92 29.22
N LYS A 683 -20.96 18.31 30.35
CA LYS A 683 -21.78 18.38 31.55
C LYS A 683 -21.55 19.73 32.23
N ASN A 684 -22.63 20.45 32.51
CA ASN A 684 -22.58 21.59 33.41
C ASN A 684 -22.24 21.06 34.81
N ILE A 685 -21.03 21.33 35.28
CA ILE A 685 -20.65 21.07 36.67
C ILE A 685 -21.29 22.21 37.46
N ASN A 686 -22.50 21.95 37.98
CA ASN A 686 -23.13 22.80 38.99
C ASN A 686 -22.50 22.55 40.35
#